data_AF-A0A954F3J3-F1
#
_entry.id   AF-A0A954F3J3-F1
#
_cell.length_a   1.000
_cell.length_b   1.000
_cell.length_c   1.000
_cell.angle_alpha   90.00
_cell.angle_beta   90.00
_cell.angle_gamma   90.00
#
_symmetry.space_group_name_H-M   'P 1'
#
loop_
_entity.id
_entity.type
_entity.pdbx_description
1 polymer ?
#
loop_
_entity_poly.entity_id
_entity_poly.type
_entity_poly.pdbx_seq_one_letter_code
_entity_poly.pdbx_strand_id
1 'polypeptide(L)'
;MKKTLAILFALPLLAGTGLAQVNKAKLGDKDPQIRQAEIERLIEAGGEDVPKVLSKALGDDDWGVVLAAAKGLALHGDPEATKTLLDLALEAPLYSIRRAAVDGLAQIDPEGAADDMYKKVKGKTNIEACTALCGLASHGVRPEKVVKLEKLATGRDEELQPAGMRAWVACVPPEEQPELLAEALASERLLLRTAAAEAAAATKNPACLPVLADKLKEERVNPVLQRRLVRAVIACATSTEDKAEREKLLGPILAQLGEKGNGGVARARILEKVGDALEDAWRLSELKKITTCEDLETRSAAAKALASIPGPASLGHGVERLGKEANARVMDPLIHSVLALGGLEDAEAREALHRCLTKELGTVEGREDLCVALAHCELPEAQEILAEACNGIRGKFAQVALVAAGKGRGPKAFEILSKAAKSDDWQERGAAVVGLMHLAQPDCLNLLMEATEDKDPSVAISAHRGLMRLSGREGTGIPKKGWRDWWKENSGKVDLRQREASQRSYEKYGYQVPDALIYSGLDVVVIPGRGDHIESVLERLGIIYRTVEAGQLAKAGLHPTAVLIAGCTGEIAASDVPIIQWYVRCGGSLFTSCWSLTYTAQQSFPGVIAKADTPHEVLDRVSTEPAAPDSTFLNGVFEGGSIPIYSLEGAHLIRVVDPIRAQVLIDSPEAAERHGHGEMAAWFPMGHGTVLDSVNHFELQGLTLATDLKKKEELQAYAVNHMGLTMQKLRQVIKEKWWKSRDKAAKNVDDMSAFRLLTNFVREKRLRGD
;
A
#
# COMPACT_ATOMS: atom_id res chain seq x y z
N MET A 1 13.57 5.16 12.02
CA MET A 1 14.04 5.87 10.81
C MET A 1 13.02 6.93 10.40
N LYS A 2 13.16 8.15 10.94
CA LYS A 2 12.31 9.32 10.63
C LYS A 2 13.14 10.32 9.80
N LYS A 3 13.29 10.10 8.50
CA LYS A 3 13.92 11.05 7.56
C LYS A 3 13.43 10.83 6.13
N THR A 4 12.15 11.11 5.83
CA THR A 4 11.74 11.30 4.42
C THR A 4 10.53 12.21 4.17
N LEU A 5 9.80 12.70 5.18
CA LEU A 5 8.63 13.57 4.93
C LEU A 5 8.76 15.03 5.39
N ALA A 6 9.95 15.46 5.82
CA ALA A 6 10.20 16.82 6.30
C ALA A 6 11.15 17.64 5.39
N ILE A 7 11.28 17.31 4.11
CA ILE A 7 12.19 18.04 3.20
C ILE A 7 11.46 19.13 2.38
N LEU A 8 10.12 19.24 2.41
CA LEU A 8 9.41 20.28 1.65
C LEU A 8 8.87 21.47 2.47
N PHE A 9 9.06 21.53 3.78
CA PHE A 9 8.47 22.62 4.60
C PHE A 9 9.32 23.23 5.72
N ALA A 10 10.64 22.97 5.81
CA ALA A 10 11.50 23.72 6.74
C ALA A 10 12.97 23.76 6.30
N LEU A 11 13.30 24.74 5.46
CA LEU A 11 14.69 25.23 5.33
C LEU A 11 14.72 26.70 4.87
N PRO A 12 14.40 27.68 5.74
CA PRO A 12 14.79 29.05 5.51
C PRO A 12 16.15 29.27 6.19
N LEU A 13 17.26 28.84 5.59
CA LEU A 13 18.59 29.43 5.82
C LEU A 13 19.67 28.75 4.95
N LEU A 14 19.70 29.12 3.67
CA LEU A 14 20.91 29.36 2.89
C LEU A 14 20.45 30.12 1.65
N ALA A 15 19.88 31.30 1.90
CA ALA A 15 19.59 32.27 0.86
C ALA A 15 20.93 32.74 0.28
N GLY A 16 21.39 32.08 -0.77
CA GLY A 16 22.15 32.75 -1.81
C GLY A 16 21.20 33.77 -2.43
N THR A 17 21.25 35.00 -1.94
CA THR A 17 20.48 36.15 -2.40
C THR A 17 20.96 36.63 -3.78
N GLY A 18 20.83 35.78 -4.78
CA GLY A 18 20.90 36.17 -6.18
C GLY A 18 19.51 36.10 -6.79
N LEU A 19 18.98 37.24 -7.24
CA LEU A 19 17.85 37.25 -8.18
C LEU A 19 18.11 36.22 -9.28
N ALA A 20 17.15 35.34 -9.55
CA ALA A 20 17.35 34.30 -10.55
C ALA A 20 17.55 34.97 -11.92
N GLN A 21 18.78 34.94 -12.44
CA GLN A 21 19.00 35.34 -13.82
C GLN A 21 18.31 34.32 -14.73
N VAL A 22 17.40 34.80 -15.56
CA VAL A 22 16.70 34.00 -16.56
C VAL A 22 17.71 33.52 -17.61
N ASN A 23 17.98 32.22 -17.64
CA ASN A 23 18.84 31.64 -18.67
C ASN A 23 18.03 31.27 -19.91
N LYS A 24 17.90 32.22 -20.84
CA LYS A 24 17.16 32.03 -22.10
C LYS A 24 17.66 30.85 -22.94
N ALA A 25 18.94 30.50 -22.86
CA ALA A 25 19.49 29.37 -23.60
C ALA A 25 18.96 28.03 -23.05
N LYS A 26 18.92 27.87 -21.71
CA LYS A 26 18.35 26.68 -21.06
C LYS A 26 16.84 26.57 -21.25
N LEU A 27 16.12 27.69 -21.21
CA LEU A 27 14.68 27.72 -21.48
C LEU A 27 14.33 27.39 -22.95
N GLY A 28 15.26 27.60 -23.88
CA GLY A 28 15.11 27.27 -25.30
C GLY A 28 15.84 25.98 -25.71
N ASP A 29 16.29 25.17 -24.75
CA ASP A 29 17.06 23.97 -25.06
C ASP A 29 16.20 22.94 -25.80
N LYS A 30 16.81 22.16 -26.69
CA LYS A 30 16.15 21.06 -27.41
C LYS A 30 15.75 19.92 -26.48
N ASP A 31 16.45 19.76 -25.36
CA ASP A 31 16.17 18.77 -24.34
C ASP A 31 15.12 19.31 -23.35
N PRO A 32 13.88 18.74 -23.31
CA PRO A 32 12.85 19.19 -22.39
C PRO A 32 13.21 18.97 -20.92
N GLN A 33 14.13 18.05 -20.59
CA GLN A 33 14.62 17.88 -19.22
C GLN A 33 15.39 19.11 -18.76
N ILE A 34 16.20 19.71 -19.65
CA ILE A 34 16.94 20.94 -19.35
C ILE A 34 15.98 22.12 -19.18
N ARG A 35 14.95 22.20 -20.04
CA ARG A 35 13.91 23.23 -19.93
C ARG A 35 13.15 23.11 -18.60
N GLN A 36 12.69 21.91 -18.25
CA GLN A 36 11.98 21.64 -17.01
C GLN A 36 12.83 21.99 -15.78
N ALA A 37 14.09 21.54 -15.73
CA ALA A 37 14.98 21.81 -14.60
C ALA A 37 15.26 23.31 -14.44
N GLU A 38 15.34 24.08 -15.53
CA GLU A 38 15.48 25.53 -15.44
C GLU A 38 14.19 26.19 -14.92
N ILE A 39 13.01 25.72 -15.33
CA ILE A 39 11.73 26.20 -14.77
C ILE A 39 11.65 25.92 -13.27
N GLU A 40 11.96 24.71 -12.82
CA GLU A 40 11.96 24.33 -11.40
C GLU A 40 12.95 25.21 -10.60
N ARG A 41 14.17 25.41 -11.13
CA ARG A 41 15.15 26.31 -10.51
C ARG A 41 14.64 27.76 -10.39
N LEU A 42 13.95 28.27 -11.42
CA LEU A 42 13.39 29.62 -11.40
C LEU A 42 12.25 29.75 -10.38
N ILE A 43 11.42 28.71 -10.21
CA ILE A 43 10.35 28.67 -9.21
C ILE A 43 10.94 28.75 -7.80
N GLU A 44 12.00 28.01 -7.51
CA GLU A 44 12.68 28.03 -6.20
C GLU A 44 13.37 29.37 -5.92
N ALA A 45 14.03 29.94 -6.93
CA ALA A 45 14.82 31.15 -6.76
C ALA A 45 13.98 32.44 -6.79
N GLY A 46 12.82 32.44 -7.46
CA GLY A 46 11.95 33.60 -7.62
C GLY A 46 12.56 34.74 -8.45
N GLY A 47 11.79 35.81 -8.64
CA GLY A 47 12.22 37.01 -9.38
C GLY A 47 11.09 37.66 -10.15
N GLU A 48 11.24 38.94 -10.46
CA GLU A 48 10.19 39.75 -11.11
C GLU A 48 9.80 39.24 -12.50
N ASP A 49 10.75 38.67 -13.25
CA ASP A 49 10.50 38.10 -14.58
C ASP A 49 9.98 36.65 -14.53
N VAL A 50 10.03 35.97 -13.38
CA VAL A 50 9.67 34.55 -13.27
C VAL A 50 8.22 34.28 -13.67
N PRO A 51 7.20 35.03 -13.18
CA PRO A 51 5.81 34.82 -13.59
C PRO A 51 5.61 34.78 -15.11
N LYS A 52 6.18 35.76 -15.83
CA LYS A 52 6.08 35.84 -17.30
C LYS A 52 6.78 34.68 -18.00
N VAL A 53 7.91 34.23 -17.47
CA VAL A 53 8.61 33.04 -18.00
C VAL A 53 7.74 31.80 -17.82
N LEU A 54 7.09 31.63 -16.67
CA LEU A 54 6.20 30.51 -16.39
C LEU A 54 4.98 30.53 -17.32
N SER A 55 4.35 31.70 -17.50
CA SER A 55 3.22 31.88 -18.44
C SER A 55 3.59 31.48 -19.87
N LYS A 56 4.79 31.85 -20.32
CA LYS A 56 5.30 31.42 -21.62
C LYS A 56 5.53 29.90 -21.69
N ALA A 57 6.03 29.30 -20.60
CA ALA A 57 6.32 27.87 -20.53
C ALA A 57 5.05 26.99 -20.50
N LEU A 58 3.86 27.54 -20.22
CA LEU A 58 2.59 26.82 -20.40
C LEU A 58 2.31 26.40 -21.85
N GLY A 59 2.93 27.08 -22.82
CA GLY A 59 2.83 26.75 -24.25
C GLY A 59 3.90 25.77 -24.76
N ASP A 60 4.66 25.14 -23.86
CA ASP A 60 5.71 24.19 -24.22
C ASP A 60 5.11 22.88 -24.80
N ASP A 61 5.86 22.20 -25.67
CA ASP A 61 5.42 20.95 -26.30
C ASP A 61 5.59 19.73 -25.39
N ASP A 62 6.36 19.85 -24.30
CA ASP A 62 6.58 18.81 -23.32
C ASP A 62 5.70 19.00 -22.07
N TRP A 63 4.88 17.98 -21.78
CA TRP A 63 3.95 18.00 -20.64
C TRP A 63 4.62 18.16 -19.27
N GLY A 64 5.89 17.75 -19.12
CA GLY A 64 6.63 17.93 -17.86
C GLY A 64 7.02 19.39 -17.63
N VAL A 65 7.37 20.12 -18.69
CA VAL A 65 7.62 21.57 -18.63
C VAL A 65 6.32 22.31 -18.33
N VAL A 66 5.22 21.96 -19.00
CA VAL A 66 3.89 22.56 -18.76
C VAL A 66 3.43 22.33 -17.31
N LEU A 67 3.61 21.11 -16.79
CA LEU A 67 3.29 20.79 -15.39
C LEU A 67 4.10 21.63 -14.41
N ALA A 68 5.41 21.75 -14.62
CA ALA A 68 6.29 22.56 -13.78
C ALA A 68 5.87 24.04 -13.82
N ALA A 69 5.58 24.57 -15.00
CA ALA A 69 5.10 25.93 -15.19
C ALA A 69 3.77 26.21 -14.47
N ALA A 70 2.78 25.33 -14.62
CA ALA A 70 1.48 25.45 -13.95
C ALA A 70 1.62 25.43 -12.41
N LYS A 71 2.46 24.52 -11.87
CA LYS A 71 2.79 24.49 -10.44
C LYS A 71 3.49 25.78 -9.97
N GLY A 72 4.41 26.31 -10.80
CA GLY A 72 5.08 27.56 -10.51
C GLY A 72 4.12 28.75 -10.43
N LEU A 73 3.13 28.79 -11.33
CA LEU A 73 2.12 29.85 -11.35
C LEU A 73 1.17 29.81 -10.14
N ALA A 74 0.91 28.63 -9.57
CA ALA A 74 0.20 28.51 -8.29
C ALA A 74 0.96 29.16 -7.11
N LEU A 75 2.28 29.34 -7.22
CA LEU A 75 3.11 29.98 -6.19
C LEU A 75 3.36 31.47 -6.47
N HIS A 76 3.63 31.81 -7.73
CA HIS A 76 4.13 33.14 -8.11
C HIS A 76 3.09 34.04 -8.77
N GLY A 77 2.04 33.47 -9.37
CA GLY A 77 0.92 34.17 -9.98
C GLY A 77 1.26 35.03 -11.21
N ASP A 78 0.52 34.87 -12.30
CA ASP A 78 0.54 35.79 -13.45
C ASP A 78 -0.85 35.93 -14.06
N PRO A 79 -1.52 37.10 -13.94
CA PRO A 79 -2.82 37.33 -14.57
C PRO A 79 -2.86 37.09 -16.08
N GLU A 80 -1.73 37.20 -16.78
CA GLU A 80 -1.67 36.90 -18.22
C GLU A 80 -1.86 35.40 -18.52
N ALA A 81 -1.62 34.53 -17.53
CA ALA A 81 -1.76 33.08 -17.67
C ALA A 81 -3.20 32.58 -17.56
N THR A 82 -4.15 33.38 -17.04
CA THR A 82 -5.51 32.92 -16.67
C THR A 82 -6.20 32.13 -17.78
N LYS A 83 -6.21 32.66 -19.01
CA LYS A 83 -6.85 31.99 -20.15
C LYS A 83 -6.21 30.63 -20.44
N THR A 84 -4.88 30.57 -20.48
CA THR A 84 -4.14 29.34 -20.76
C THR A 84 -4.35 28.31 -19.66
N LEU A 85 -4.36 28.74 -18.39
CA LEU A 85 -4.65 27.86 -17.26
C LEU A 85 -6.09 27.36 -17.28
N LEU A 86 -7.07 28.17 -17.69
CA LEU A 86 -8.46 27.73 -17.88
C LEU A 86 -8.56 26.62 -18.94
N ASP A 87 -7.92 26.83 -20.10
CA ASP A 87 -7.87 25.83 -21.17
C ASP A 87 -7.17 24.55 -20.69
N LEU A 88 -6.05 24.67 -19.97
CA LEU A 88 -5.33 23.52 -19.42
C LEU A 88 -6.15 22.78 -18.34
N ALA A 89 -6.84 23.49 -17.45
CA ALA A 89 -7.67 22.87 -16.41
C ALA A 89 -8.82 22.03 -16.98
N LEU A 90 -9.32 22.37 -18.18
CA LEU A 90 -10.41 21.68 -18.84
C LEU A 90 -9.96 20.61 -19.84
N GLU A 91 -8.86 20.84 -20.56
CA GLU A 91 -8.52 20.08 -21.77
C GLU A 91 -7.10 19.48 -21.72
N ALA A 92 -6.29 19.76 -20.69
CA ALA A 92 -4.95 19.19 -20.64
C ALA A 92 -5.02 17.65 -20.59
N PRO A 93 -4.16 16.94 -21.37
CA PRO A 93 -4.22 15.48 -21.44
C PRO A 93 -3.96 14.80 -20.09
N LEU A 94 -3.09 15.38 -19.27
CA LEU A 94 -2.70 14.82 -17.98
C LEU A 94 -3.53 15.39 -16.83
N TYR A 95 -4.03 14.51 -15.95
CA TYR A 95 -4.75 14.92 -14.74
C TYR A 95 -3.91 15.85 -13.85
N SER A 96 -2.61 15.56 -13.72
CA SER A 96 -1.68 16.36 -12.93
C SER A 96 -1.57 17.80 -13.42
N ILE A 97 -1.61 18.03 -14.74
CA ILE A 97 -1.59 19.37 -15.33
C ILE A 97 -2.92 20.06 -15.07
N ARG A 98 -4.05 19.37 -15.26
CA ARG A 98 -5.38 19.94 -14.97
C ARG A 98 -5.46 20.43 -13.53
N ARG A 99 -5.04 19.61 -12.57
CA ARG A 99 -5.00 19.98 -11.15
C ARG A 99 -4.07 21.15 -10.87
N ALA A 100 -2.84 21.12 -11.37
CA ALA A 100 -1.89 22.22 -11.19
C ALA A 100 -2.41 23.54 -11.80
N ALA A 101 -3.13 23.45 -12.92
CA ALA A 101 -3.75 24.62 -13.53
C ALA A 101 -4.88 25.19 -12.67
N VAL A 102 -5.70 24.33 -12.04
CA VAL A 102 -6.72 24.75 -11.07
C VAL A 102 -6.10 25.42 -9.84
N ASP A 103 -5.02 24.86 -9.30
CA ASP A 103 -4.28 25.49 -8.19
C ASP A 103 -3.72 26.86 -8.61
N GLY A 104 -3.22 26.97 -9.84
CA GLY A 104 -2.80 28.24 -10.45
C GLY A 104 -3.94 29.26 -10.55
N LEU A 105 -5.11 28.84 -11.01
CA LEU A 105 -6.30 29.69 -11.14
C LEU A 105 -6.82 30.18 -9.79
N ALA A 106 -6.81 29.32 -8.76
CA ALA A 106 -7.19 29.72 -7.40
C ALA A 106 -6.34 30.87 -6.86
N GLN A 107 -5.07 30.94 -7.27
CA GLN A 107 -4.14 32.00 -6.88
C GLN A 107 -4.31 33.29 -7.72
N ILE A 108 -4.64 33.17 -9.00
CA ILE A 108 -4.55 34.28 -9.97
C ILE A 108 -5.89 34.97 -10.21
N ASP A 109 -6.95 34.20 -10.45
CA ASP A 109 -8.29 34.70 -10.78
C ASP A 109 -9.35 33.73 -10.22
N PRO A 110 -9.48 33.66 -8.89
CA PRO A 110 -10.31 32.65 -8.24
C PRO A 110 -11.79 32.75 -8.66
N GLU A 111 -12.38 33.94 -8.54
CA GLU A 111 -13.80 34.16 -8.82
C GLU A 111 -14.11 33.98 -10.31
N GLY A 112 -13.30 34.56 -11.20
CA GLY A 112 -13.44 34.41 -12.65
C GLY A 112 -13.31 32.97 -13.10
N ALA A 113 -12.33 32.24 -12.56
CA ALA A 113 -12.15 30.82 -12.83
C ALA A 113 -13.35 29.99 -12.40
N ALA A 114 -13.90 30.21 -11.20
CA ALA A 114 -15.05 29.47 -10.72
C ALA A 114 -16.28 29.66 -11.62
N ASP A 115 -16.56 30.90 -12.02
CA ASP A 115 -17.69 31.20 -12.91
C ASP A 115 -17.49 30.63 -14.31
N ASP A 116 -16.27 30.67 -14.84
CA ASP A 116 -15.97 30.08 -16.14
C ASP A 116 -16.07 28.56 -16.13
N MET A 117 -15.55 27.89 -15.10
CA MET A 117 -15.75 26.44 -14.91
C MET A 117 -17.25 26.12 -14.79
N TYR A 118 -18.01 26.90 -14.02
CA TYR A 118 -19.45 26.74 -13.89
C TYR A 118 -20.23 26.95 -15.20
N LYS A 119 -19.72 27.73 -16.16
CA LYS A 119 -20.30 27.80 -17.51
C LYS A 119 -20.07 26.50 -18.29
N LYS A 120 -18.96 25.80 -18.05
CA LYS A 120 -18.53 24.61 -18.81
C LYS A 120 -19.14 23.30 -18.35
N VAL A 121 -19.78 23.25 -17.18
CA VAL A 121 -20.45 22.04 -16.65
C VAL A 121 -21.58 21.46 -17.53
N LYS A 122 -22.06 22.19 -18.54
CA LYS A 122 -23.02 21.70 -19.54
C LYS A 122 -22.40 21.34 -20.90
N GLY A 123 -21.09 21.48 -21.03
CA GLY A 123 -20.34 21.26 -22.25
C GLY A 123 -19.79 19.84 -22.36
N LYS A 124 -18.84 19.67 -23.28
CA LYS A 124 -18.12 18.41 -23.48
C LYS A 124 -17.12 18.09 -22.38
N THR A 125 -16.64 19.12 -21.66
CA THR A 125 -15.70 19.03 -20.53
C THR A 125 -16.42 19.14 -19.19
N ASN A 126 -17.63 18.59 -19.10
CA ASN A 126 -18.48 18.71 -17.93
C ASN A 126 -17.87 18.04 -16.68
N ILE A 127 -17.29 16.84 -16.82
CA ILE A 127 -16.61 16.12 -15.74
C ILE A 127 -15.37 16.89 -15.28
N GLU A 128 -14.56 17.39 -16.22
CA GLU A 128 -13.36 18.18 -15.92
C GLU A 128 -13.73 19.49 -15.24
N ALA A 129 -14.77 20.18 -15.69
CA ALA A 129 -15.28 21.40 -15.07
C ALA A 129 -15.79 21.16 -13.64
N CYS A 130 -16.54 20.08 -13.40
CA CYS A 130 -16.98 19.69 -12.05
C CYS A 130 -15.78 19.37 -11.14
N THR A 131 -14.79 18.64 -11.66
CA THR A 131 -13.56 18.32 -10.91
C THR A 131 -12.76 19.58 -10.58
N ALA A 132 -12.64 20.50 -11.54
CA ALA A 132 -11.97 21.78 -11.35
C ALA A 132 -12.67 22.65 -10.31
N LEU A 133 -14.01 22.72 -10.34
CA LEU A 133 -14.81 23.42 -9.32
C LEU A 133 -14.59 22.84 -7.93
N CYS A 134 -14.54 21.52 -7.78
CA CYS A 134 -14.21 20.89 -6.51
C CYS A 134 -12.78 21.26 -6.04
N GLY A 135 -11.83 21.34 -6.97
CA GLY A 135 -10.46 21.80 -6.68
C GLY A 135 -10.43 23.25 -6.20
N LEU A 136 -11.11 24.16 -6.89
CA LEU A 136 -11.26 25.57 -6.47
C LEU A 136 -11.93 25.68 -5.09
N ALA A 137 -12.98 24.89 -4.84
CA ALA A 137 -13.68 24.89 -3.56
C ALA A 137 -12.80 24.44 -2.38
N SER A 138 -11.79 23.60 -2.62
CA SER A 138 -10.79 23.24 -1.60
C SER A 138 -9.88 24.40 -1.19
N HIS A 139 -9.79 25.45 -2.02
CA HIS A 139 -9.16 26.74 -1.73
C HIS A 139 -10.17 27.80 -1.24
N GLY A 140 -11.42 27.39 -0.94
CA GLY A 140 -12.48 28.31 -0.52
C GLY A 140 -13.15 29.08 -1.66
N VAL A 141 -12.81 28.79 -2.91
CA VAL A 141 -13.27 29.52 -4.10
C VAL A 141 -14.51 28.84 -4.69
N ARG A 142 -15.59 29.60 -4.94
CA ARG A 142 -16.90 29.05 -5.34
C ARG A 142 -17.57 29.93 -6.39
N PRO A 143 -18.36 29.35 -7.31
CA PRO A 143 -19.16 30.14 -8.25
C PRO A 143 -20.34 30.81 -7.54
N GLU A 144 -20.87 31.88 -8.12
CA GLU A 144 -22.04 32.60 -7.55
C GLU A 144 -23.29 31.70 -7.43
N LYS A 145 -23.41 30.69 -8.30
CA LYS A 145 -24.61 29.84 -8.43
C LYS A 145 -24.21 28.38 -8.53
N VAL A 146 -25.04 27.50 -7.96
CA VAL A 146 -24.81 26.05 -7.96
C VAL A 146 -25.94 25.22 -8.60
N VAL A 147 -27.06 25.84 -9.02
CA VAL A 147 -28.25 25.15 -9.58
C VAL A 147 -27.93 24.20 -10.75
N LYS A 148 -26.90 24.49 -11.56
CA LYS A 148 -26.52 23.53 -12.62
C LYS A 148 -25.89 22.27 -12.02
N LEU A 149 -25.09 22.39 -10.95
CA LEU A 149 -24.43 21.26 -10.29
C LEU A 149 -25.47 20.33 -9.64
N GLU A 150 -26.47 20.91 -8.97
CA GLU A 150 -27.65 20.19 -8.47
C GLU A 150 -28.31 19.36 -9.58
N LYS A 151 -28.60 19.99 -10.73
CA LYS A 151 -29.24 19.30 -11.87
C LYS A 151 -28.38 18.19 -12.46
N LEU A 152 -27.05 18.29 -12.36
CA LEU A 152 -26.15 17.22 -12.79
C LEU A 152 -26.16 16.09 -11.76
N ALA A 153 -26.06 16.41 -10.48
CA ALA A 153 -26.07 15.45 -9.37
C ALA A 153 -27.38 14.65 -9.28
N THR A 154 -28.51 15.26 -9.65
CA THR A 154 -29.86 14.68 -9.62
C THR A 154 -30.38 14.30 -11.02
N GLY A 155 -29.53 14.41 -12.04
CA GLY A 155 -29.89 14.19 -13.44
C GLY A 155 -30.16 12.71 -13.77
N ARG A 156 -30.17 12.36 -15.06
CA ARG A 156 -30.29 10.96 -15.52
C ARG A 156 -28.98 10.32 -15.96
N ASP A 157 -27.93 11.13 -16.08
CA ASP A 157 -26.62 10.67 -16.54
C ASP A 157 -25.83 10.13 -15.36
N GLU A 158 -25.90 8.81 -15.17
CA GLU A 158 -25.33 8.14 -14.01
C GLU A 158 -23.81 8.26 -13.91
N GLU A 159 -23.11 8.47 -15.03
CA GLU A 159 -21.66 8.68 -15.09
C GLU A 159 -21.29 10.09 -14.63
N LEU A 160 -22.11 11.08 -14.97
CA LEU A 160 -21.87 12.48 -14.61
C LEU A 160 -22.32 12.82 -13.18
N GLN A 161 -23.32 12.10 -12.65
CA GLN A 161 -23.89 12.37 -11.32
C GLN A 161 -22.84 12.43 -10.20
N PRO A 162 -21.86 11.51 -10.07
CA PRO A 162 -20.84 11.59 -9.00
C PRO A 162 -19.96 12.84 -9.08
N ALA A 163 -19.54 13.24 -10.29
CA ALA A 163 -18.78 14.47 -10.49
C ALA A 163 -19.64 15.71 -10.16
N GLY A 164 -20.90 15.71 -10.58
CA GLY A 164 -21.89 16.74 -10.24
C GLY A 164 -22.12 16.86 -8.74
N MET A 165 -22.31 15.73 -8.05
CA MET A 165 -22.52 15.65 -6.60
C MET A 165 -21.30 16.17 -5.84
N ARG A 166 -20.09 15.72 -6.20
CA ARG A 166 -18.85 16.19 -5.58
C ARG A 166 -18.70 17.71 -5.71
N ALA A 167 -18.93 18.25 -6.90
CA ALA A 167 -18.87 19.68 -7.16
C ALA A 167 -19.96 20.45 -6.41
N TRP A 168 -21.19 19.93 -6.38
CA TRP A 168 -22.32 20.59 -5.72
C TRP A 168 -22.10 20.71 -4.21
N VAL A 169 -21.77 19.59 -3.54
CA VAL A 169 -21.46 19.56 -2.11
C VAL A 169 -20.26 20.45 -1.79
N ALA A 170 -19.24 20.53 -2.66
CA ALA A 170 -18.09 21.39 -2.42
C ALA A 170 -18.39 22.89 -2.59
N CYS A 171 -19.31 23.26 -3.50
CA CYS A 171 -19.54 24.65 -3.91
C CYS A 171 -20.72 25.35 -3.21
N VAL A 172 -21.65 24.64 -2.56
CA VAL A 172 -22.69 25.30 -1.73
C VAL A 172 -22.05 26.11 -0.62
N PRO A 173 -22.67 27.20 -0.11
CA PRO A 173 -22.15 27.95 1.04
C PRO A 173 -21.79 27.06 2.25
N PRO A 174 -20.74 27.38 3.04
CA PRO A 174 -20.29 26.49 4.13
C PRO A 174 -21.36 26.16 5.16
N GLU A 175 -22.30 27.09 5.39
CA GLU A 175 -23.44 26.95 6.29
C GLU A 175 -24.52 25.99 5.76
N GLU A 176 -24.67 25.87 4.45
CA GLU A 176 -25.62 24.96 3.79
C GLU A 176 -25.03 23.55 3.56
N GLN A 177 -23.70 23.45 3.54
CA GLN A 177 -23.00 22.21 3.24
C GLN A 177 -23.40 21.01 4.12
N PRO A 178 -23.58 21.14 5.46
CA PRO A 178 -23.96 20.00 6.30
C PRO A 178 -25.33 19.42 5.93
N GLU A 179 -26.31 20.27 5.61
CA GLU A 179 -27.65 19.83 5.22
C GLU A 179 -27.62 19.05 3.90
N LEU A 180 -26.96 19.62 2.87
CA LEU A 180 -26.79 18.94 1.59
C LEU A 180 -25.97 17.65 1.72
N LEU A 181 -24.93 17.66 2.56
CA LEU A 181 -24.14 16.45 2.83
C LEU A 181 -25.00 15.35 3.44
N ALA A 182 -25.91 15.69 4.37
CA ALA A 182 -26.82 14.72 4.96
C ALA A 182 -27.76 14.12 3.92
N GLU A 183 -28.32 14.95 3.04
CA GLU A 183 -29.16 14.50 1.91
C GLU A 183 -28.38 13.58 0.97
N ALA A 184 -27.20 13.99 0.53
CA ALA A 184 -26.38 13.20 -0.39
C ALA A 184 -25.95 11.86 0.22
N LEU A 185 -25.63 11.83 1.51
CA LEU A 185 -25.29 10.61 2.24
C LEU A 185 -26.50 9.67 2.44
N ALA A 186 -27.73 10.19 2.39
CA ALA A 186 -28.97 9.39 2.41
C ALA A 186 -29.31 8.72 1.07
N SER A 187 -28.59 9.04 -0.01
CA SER A 187 -28.79 8.41 -1.32
C SER A 187 -28.68 6.87 -1.26
N GLU A 188 -29.46 6.17 -2.10
CA GLU A 188 -29.31 4.72 -2.29
C GLU A 188 -28.04 4.39 -3.08
N ARG A 189 -27.54 5.33 -3.90
CA ARG A 189 -26.33 5.16 -4.71
C ARG A 189 -25.07 5.36 -3.88
N LEU A 190 -24.23 4.33 -3.83
CA LEU A 190 -22.98 4.37 -3.09
C LEU A 190 -22.01 5.41 -3.66
N LEU A 191 -21.95 5.57 -4.99
CA LEU A 191 -21.06 6.54 -5.64
C LEU A 191 -21.37 7.99 -5.27
N LEU A 192 -22.65 8.32 -5.08
CA LEU A 192 -23.06 9.66 -4.65
C LEU A 192 -22.67 9.92 -3.19
N ARG A 193 -22.80 8.90 -2.34
CA ARG A 193 -22.37 8.96 -0.94
C ARG A 193 -20.85 9.12 -0.83
N THR A 194 -20.06 8.39 -1.61
CA THR A 194 -18.59 8.52 -1.62
C THR A 194 -18.15 9.87 -2.18
N ALA A 195 -18.77 10.33 -3.28
CA ALA A 195 -18.50 11.64 -3.85
C ALA A 195 -18.79 12.79 -2.86
N ALA A 196 -19.88 12.71 -2.11
CA ALA A 196 -20.22 13.70 -1.08
C ALA A 196 -19.24 13.67 0.10
N ALA A 197 -18.83 12.49 0.57
CA ALA A 197 -17.82 12.36 1.63
C ALA A 197 -16.45 12.90 1.19
N GLU A 198 -16.05 12.68 -0.06
CA GLU A 198 -14.82 13.24 -0.64
C GLU A 198 -14.88 14.76 -0.77
N ALA A 199 -16.02 15.32 -1.16
CA ALA A 199 -16.22 16.77 -1.19
C ALA A 199 -16.07 17.38 0.20
N ALA A 200 -16.69 16.78 1.23
CA ALA A 200 -16.52 17.21 2.62
C ALA A 200 -15.05 17.13 3.08
N ALA A 201 -14.33 16.07 2.70
CA ALA A 201 -12.90 15.93 2.98
C ALA A 201 -12.05 17.00 2.27
N ALA A 202 -12.44 17.40 1.06
CA ALA A 202 -11.74 18.42 0.27
C ALA A 202 -11.95 19.83 0.83
N THR A 203 -13.18 20.18 1.23
CA THR A 203 -13.48 21.52 1.78
C THR A 203 -13.14 21.67 3.26
N LYS A 204 -12.94 20.56 3.98
CA LYS A 204 -12.53 20.52 5.40
C LYS A 204 -13.44 21.34 6.32
N ASN A 205 -14.73 21.42 6.02
CA ASN A 205 -15.68 22.21 6.80
C ASN A 205 -16.03 21.51 8.13
N PRO A 206 -15.68 22.08 9.30
CA PRO A 206 -15.95 21.45 10.60
C PRO A 206 -17.45 21.26 10.89
N ALA A 207 -18.33 22.08 10.29
CA ALA A 207 -19.78 21.96 10.48
C ALA A 207 -20.36 20.64 9.94
N CYS A 208 -19.62 19.94 9.07
CA CYS A 208 -20.02 18.64 8.53
C CYS A 208 -19.78 17.47 9.51
N LEU A 209 -19.01 17.68 10.58
CA LEU A 209 -18.61 16.60 11.50
C LEU A 209 -19.77 15.82 12.12
N PRO A 210 -20.86 16.45 12.62
CA PRO A 210 -21.97 15.70 13.21
C PRO A 210 -22.66 14.77 12.20
N VAL A 211 -22.85 15.24 10.96
CA VAL A 211 -23.48 14.47 9.88
C VAL A 211 -22.63 13.26 9.50
N LEU A 212 -21.32 13.44 9.38
CA LEU A 212 -20.39 12.36 9.09
C LEU A 212 -20.38 11.30 10.19
N ALA A 213 -20.45 11.71 11.46
CA ALA A 213 -20.49 10.80 12.59
C ALA A 213 -21.81 10.01 12.69
N ASP A 214 -22.95 10.64 12.41
CA ASP A 214 -24.22 9.92 12.33
C ASP A 214 -24.17 8.84 11.26
N LYS A 215 -23.58 9.15 10.10
CA LYS A 215 -23.45 8.19 9.01
C LYS A 215 -22.55 7.00 9.34
N LEU A 216 -21.52 7.21 10.15
CA LEU A 216 -20.62 6.15 10.61
C LEU A 216 -21.26 5.20 11.64
N LYS A 217 -22.38 5.60 12.26
CA LYS A 217 -23.08 4.78 13.27
C LYS A 217 -24.11 3.83 12.67
N GLU A 218 -24.48 4.00 11.41
CA GLU A 218 -25.44 3.12 10.74
C GLU A 218 -24.99 1.67 10.83
N GLU A 219 -25.93 0.74 11.01
CA GLU A 219 -25.65 -0.69 11.21
C GLU A 219 -24.90 -1.31 10.03
N ARG A 220 -25.12 -0.80 8.81
CA ARG A 220 -24.50 -1.28 7.58
C ARG A 220 -23.87 -0.13 6.82
N VAL A 221 -22.57 0.05 6.99
CA VAL A 221 -21.77 0.96 6.18
C VAL A 221 -20.85 0.15 5.29
N ASN A 222 -20.94 0.33 3.97
CA ASN A 222 -20.01 -0.30 3.04
C ASN A 222 -18.56 0.10 3.41
N PRO A 223 -17.58 -0.83 3.44
CA PRO A 223 -16.22 -0.51 3.86
C PRO A 223 -15.53 0.59 3.05
N VAL A 224 -15.81 0.71 1.74
CA VAL A 224 -15.26 1.80 0.90
C VAL A 224 -15.78 3.15 1.39
N LEU A 225 -17.09 3.27 1.58
CA LEU A 225 -17.70 4.49 2.12
C LEU A 225 -17.20 4.78 3.53
N GLN A 226 -17.08 3.76 4.39
CA GLN A 226 -16.55 3.93 5.74
C GLN A 226 -15.15 4.54 5.74
N ARG A 227 -14.26 4.12 4.82
CA ARG A 227 -12.93 4.72 4.65
C ARG A 227 -13.01 6.19 4.24
N ARG A 228 -13.95 6.56 3.35
CA ARG A 228 -14.15 7.97 2.93
C ARG A 228 -14.75 8.84 4.02
N LEU A 229 -15.72 8.33 4.79
CA LEU A 229 -16.28 9.02 5.95
C LEU A 229 -15.22 9.26 7.04
N VAL A 230 -14.40 8.26 7.36
CA VAL A 230 -13.29 8.43 8.33
C VAL A 230 -12.30 9.49 7.84
N ARG A 231 -11.93 9.46 6.54
CA ARG A 231 -11.06 10.49 5.94
C ARG A 231 -11.70 11.88 6.02
N ALA A 232 -13.00 12.00 5.76
CA ALA A 232 -13.73 13.26 5.84
C ALA A 232 -13.78 13.79 7.28
N VAL A 233 -14.05 12.92 8.27
CA VAL A 233 -14.02 13.32 9.70
C VAL A 233 -12.64 13.84 10.07
N ILE A 234 -11.57 13.12 9.71
CA ILE A 234 -10.20 13.56 10.00
C ILE A 234 -9.90 14.90 9.33
N ALA A 235 -10.22 15.05 8.04
CA ALA A 235 -9.96 16.28 7.29
C ALA A 235 -10.72 17.49 7.86
N CYS A 236 -12.01 17.33 8.21
CA CYS A 236 -12.81 18.38 8.84
C CYS A 236 -12.35 18.70 10.27
N ALA A 237 -11.94 17.71 11.05
CA ALA A 237 -11.47 17.90 12.42
C ALA A 237 -10.06 18.50 12.49
N THR A 238 -9.28 18.42 11.41
CA THR A 238 -7.90 18.92 11.32
C THR A 238 -7.76 20.14 10.41
N SER A 239 -8.86 20.88 10.20
CA SER A 239 -8.91 22.06 9.32
C SER A 239 -8.09 23.25 9.83
N THR A 240 -7.87 23.33 11.14
CA THR A 240 -7.05 24.34 11.84
C THR A 240 -5.64 23.82 12.11
N GLU A 241 -4.66 24.70 12.31
CA GLU A 241 -3.29 24.33 12.71
C GLU A 241 -3.17 24.02 14.22
N ASP A 242 -4.09 24.54 15.04
CA ASP A 242 -4.05 24.40 16.51
C ASP A 242 -4.61 23.04 16.96
N LYS A 243 -3.76 22.20 17.55
CA LYS A 243 -4.14 20.90 18.11
C LYS A 243 -5.24 20.98 19.18
N ALA A 244 -5.22 22.00 20.05
CA ALA A 244 -6.22 22.12 21.11
C ALA A 244 -7.61 22.44 20.54
N GLU A 245 -7.67 23.18 19.43
CA GLU A 245 -8.91 23.41 18.70
C GLU A 245 -9.41 22.13 18.00
N ARG A 246 -8.50 21.35 17.38
CA ARG A 246 -8.84 20.05 16.79
C ARG A 246 -9.44 19.09 17.82
N GLU A 247 -8.89 19.06 19.04
CA GLU A 247 -9.41 18.25 20.15
C GLU A 247 -10.82 18.69 20.58
N LYS A 248 -11.08 20.00 20.62
CA LYS A 248 -12.41 20.55 20.91
C LYS A 248 -13.43 20.21 19.82
N LEU A 249 -13.00 20.21 18.55
CA LEU A 249 -13.85 19.80 17.43
C LEU A 249 -14.14 18.30 17.46
N LEU A 250 -13.12 17.47 17.71
CA LEU A 250 -13.24 16.02 17.59
C LEU A 250 -13.86 15.36 18.83
N GLY A 251 -13.63 15.88 20.04
CA GLY A 251 -14.13 15.29 21.30
C GLY A 251 -15.64 15.01 21.30
N PRO A 252 -16.51 15.98 21.00
CA PRO A 252 -17.96 15.76 20.91
C PRO A 252 -18.35 14.70 19.87
N ILE A 253 -17.60 14.64 18.77
CA ILE A 253 -17.84 13.70 17.66
C ILE A 253 -17.48 12.27 18.07
N LEU A 254 -16.37 12.06 18.78
CA LEU A 254 -16.03 10.75 19.36
C LEU A 254 -17.07 10.32 20.40
N ALA A 255 -17.63 11.25 21.18
CA ALA A 255 -18.71 10.97 22.11
C ALA A 255 -20.01 10.58 21.37
N GLN A 256 -20.35 11.26 20.28
CA GLN A 256 -21.51 10.95 19.43
C GLN A 256 -21.42 9.55 18.82
N LEU A 257 -20.22 9.15 18.35
CA LEU A 257 -19.95 7.81 17.83
C LEU A 257 -20.13 6.72 18.89
N GLY A 258 -19.91 7.04 20.17
CA GLY A 258 -20.09 6.11 21.29
C GLY A 258 -18.98 5.06 21.39
N GLU A 259 -19.30 3.95 22.05
CA GLU A 259 -18.34 2.91 22.46
C GLU A 259 -18.72 1.49 22.00
N LYS A 260 -19.74 1.37 21.13
CA LYS A 260 -20.27 0.08 20.68
C LYS A 260 -20.58 0.10 19.18
N GLY A 261 -20.64 -1.08 18.57
CA GLY A 261 -20.99 -1.24 17.15
C GLY A 261 -20.09 -0.44 16.20
N ASN A 262 -20.66 -0.06 15.05
CA ASN A 262 -19.91 0.64 14.00
C ASN A 262 -19.37 2.00 14.45
N GLY A 263 -20.08 2.70 15.34
CA GLY A 263 -19.63 3.96 15.91
C GLY A 263 -18.36 3.79 16.75
N GLY A 264 -18.33 2.80 17.65
CA GLY A 264 -17.14 2.48 18.44
C GLY A 264 -15.94 2.07 17.59
N VAL A 265 -16.15 1.23 16.56
CA VAL A 265 -15.10 0.85 15.60
C VAL A 265 -14.60 2.06 14.80
N ALA A 266 -15.49 2.94 14.34
CA ALA A 266 -15.12 4.16 13.63
C ALA A 266 -14.31 5.10 14.51
N ARG A 267 -14.70 5.25 15.78
CA ARG A 267 -13.98 6.03 16.80
C ARG A 267 -12.54 5.54 16.96
N ALA A 268 -12.32 4.22 17.07
CA ALA A 268 -10.98 3.64 17.12
C ALA A 268 -10.16 3.93 15.86
N ARG A 269 -10.75 3.77 14.67
CA ARG A 269 -10.08 4.03 13.38
C ARG A 269 -9.73 5.49 13.16
N ILE A 270 -10.57 6.42 13.62
CA ILE A 270 -10.27 7.86 13.57
C ILE A 270 -9.05 8.16 14.44
N LEU A 271 -9.03 7.66 15.69
CA LEU A 271 -7.90 7.85 16.61
C LEU A 271 -6.60 7.20 16.10
N GLU A 272 -6.70 6.07 15.39
CA GLU A 272 -5.58 5.41 14.71
C GLU A 272 -5.02 6.28 13.58
N LYS A 273 -5.88 6.78 12.70
CA LYS A 273 -5.49 7.43 11.44
C LYS A 273 -5.22 8.93 11.53
N VAL A 274 -5.72 9.61 12.56
CA VAL A 274 -5.51 11.06 12.73
C VAL A 274 -4.03 11.42 12.99
N GLY A 275 -3.22 10.45 13.41
CA GLY A 275 -1.78 10.59 13.55
C GLY A 275 -1.37 11.70 14.51
N ASP A 276 -0.27 12.38 14.20
CA ASP A 276 0.33 13.45 15.02
C ASP A 276 -0.44 14.78 14.99
N ALA A 277 -1.58 14.83 14.30
CA ALA A 277 -2.43 16.01 14.24
C ALA A 277 -3.11 16.32 15.59
N LEU A 278 -3.04 15.44 16.59
CA LEU A 278 -3.54 15.63 17.96
C LEU A 278 -2.43 15.30 18.98
N GLU A 279 -2.61 15.68 20.25
CA GLU A 279 -1.69 15.29 21.30
C GLU A 279 -1.86 13.81 21.68
N ASP A 280 -0.73 13.09 21.82
CA ASP A 280 -0.71 11.66 22.13
C ASP A 280 -1.40 11.34 23.46
N ALA A 281 -1.23 12.21 24.46
CA ALA A 281 -1.86 12.07 25.77
C ALA A 281 -3.40 12.16 25.68
N TRP A 282 -3.91 13.09 24.87
CA TRP A 282 -5.34 13.24 24.65
C TRP A 282 -5.90 12.05 23.87
N ARG A 283 -5.24 11.66 22.76
CA ARG A 283 -5.63 10.49 21.96
C ARG A 283 -5.69 9.23 22.79
N LEU A 284 -4.68 9.00 23.64
CA LEU A 284 -4.65 7.85 24.55
C LEU A 284 -5.80 7.90 25.54
N SER A 285 -6.13 9.08 26.10
CA SER A 285 -7.25 9.23 27.02
C SER A 285 -8.60 8.87 26.36
N GLU A 286 -8.80 9.23 25.09
CA GLU A 286 -10.00 8.88 24.35
C GLU A 286 -10.04 7.40 23.94
N LEU A 287 -8.88 6.80 23.66
CA LEU A 287 -8.78 5.39 23.31
C LEU A 287 -9.01 4.49 24.52
N LYS A 288 -8.51 4.89 25.70
CA LYS A 288 -8.72 4.17 26.97
C LYS A 288 -10.20 3.89 27.25
N LYS A 289 -11.09 4.83 26.94
CA LYS A 289 -12.55 4.70 27.10
C LYS A 289 -13.13 3.50 26.34
N ILE A 290 -12.58 3.17 25.17
CA ILE A 290 -13.07 2.08 24.31
C ILE A 290 -12.21 0.80 24.34
N THR A 291 -11.01 0.84 24.93
CA THR A 291 -10.19 -0.39 25.14
C THR A 291 -10.71 -1.34 26.22
N THR A 292 -11.71 -0.92 26.99
CA THR A 292 -12.35 -1.70 28.07
C THR A 292 -13.86 -1.85 27.87
N CYS A 293 -14.40 -1.44 26.72
CA CYS A 293 -15.84 -1.54 26.46
C CYS A 293 -16.30 -2.99 26.34
N GLU A 294 -17.60 -3.23 26.56
CA GLU A 294 -18.18 -4.56 26.42
C GLU A 294 -18.17 -5.08 24.97
N ASP A 295 -18.33 -4.17 24.00
CA ASP A 295 -18.39 -4.49 22.58
C ASP A 295 -17.05 -5.02 22.06
N LEU A 296 -17.07 -6.26 21.57
CA LEU A 296 -15.86 -7.00 21.20
C LEU A 296 -15.12 -6.35 20.03
N GLU A 297 -15.85 -5.96 18.98
CA GLU A 297 -15.27 -5.41 17.75
C GLU A 297 -14.68 -4.03 18.01
N THR A 298 -15.37 -3.18 18.79
CA THR A 298 -14.84 -1.89 19.23
C THR A 298 -13.58 -2.07 20.07
N ARG A 299 -13.59 -3.01 21.02
CA ARG A 299 -12.43 -3.26 21.89
C ARG A 299 -11.23 -3.79 21.11
N SER A 300 -11.46 -4.66 20.13
CA SER A 300 -10.43 -5.20 19.23
C SER A 300 -9.84 -4.10 18.33
N ALA A 301 -10.69 -3.25 17.73
CA ALA A 301 -10.24 -2.10 16.94
C ALA A 301 -9.45 -1.10 17.79
N ALA A 302 -9.89 -0.84 19.02
CA ALA A 302 -9.19 0.03 19.96
C ALA A 302 -7.82 -0.52 20.37
N ALA A 303 -7.75 -1.84 20.60
CA ALA A 303 -6.49 -2.52 20.87
C ALA A 303 -5.49 -2.35 19.72
N LYS A 304 -5.93 -2.46 18.46
CA LYS A 304 -5.08 -2.23 17.27
C LYS A 304 -4.62 -0.76 17.17
N ALA A 305 -5.52 0.18 17.45
CA ALA A 305 -5.22 1.60 17.38
C ALA A 305 -4.15 2.06 18.39
N LEU A 306 -3.92 1.33 19.50
CA LEU A 306 -2.88 1.66 20.49
C LEU A 306 -1.48 1.76 19.86
N ALA A 307 -1.19 0.92 18.85
CA ALA A 307 0.08 0.94 18.12
C ALA A 307 0.41 2.30 17.47
N SER A 308 -0.62 3.11 17.17
CA SER A 308 -0.46 4.43 16.53
C SER A 308 -0.08 5.57 17.48
N ILE A 309 -0.06 5.31 18.80
CA ILE A 309 0.24 6.31 19.83
C ILE A 309 1.54 5.90 20.52
N PRO A 310 2.69 6.41 20.07
CA PRO A 310 3.99 6.00 20.61
C PRO A 310 4.18 6.47 22.05
N GLY A 311 4.96 5.70 22.82
CA GLY A 311 5.46 6.12 24.13
C GLY A 311 5.01 5.23 25.31
N PRO A 312 5.64 5.44 26.48
CA PRO A 312 5.53 4.53 27.62
C PRO A 312 4.12 4.47 28.22
N ALA A 313 3.33 5.54 28.12
CA ALA A 313 1.95 5.55 28.64
C ALA A 313 1.02 4.63 27.84
N SER A 314 1.18 4.59 26.51
CA SER A 314 0.42 3.69 25.64
C SER A 314 0.86 2.25 25.85
N LEU A 315 2.19 2.03 25.94
CA LEU A 315 2.77 0.73 26.24
C LEU A 315 2.25 0.16 27.56
N GLY A 316 2.36 0.93 28.66
CA GLY A 316 1.87 0.51 29.97
C GLY A 316 0.37 0.18 29.97
N HIS A 317 -0.45 0.95 29.25
CA HIS A 317 -1.87 0.63 29.09
C HIS A 317 -2.08 -0.68 28.32
N GLY A 318 -1.35 -0.90 27.22
CA GLY A 318 -1.39 -2.15 26.46
C GLY A 318 -1.03 -3.36 27.31
N VAL A 319 0.02 -3.25 28.13
CA VAL A 319 0.47 -4.30 29.07
C VAL A 319 -0.58 -4.59 30.13
N GLU A 320 -1.15 -3.55 30.75
CA GLU A 320 -2.25 -3.70 31.70
C GLU A 320 -3.44 -4.44 31.09
N ARG A 321 -3.81 -4.08 29.85
CA ARG A 321 -4.90 -4.73 29.11
C ARG A 321 -4.58 -6.19 28.77
N LEU A 322 -3.37 -6.51 28.32
CA LEU A 322 -2.92 -7.89 28.08
C LEU A 322 -3.07 -8.76 29.34
N GLY A 323 -2.80 -8.21 30.52
CA GLY A 323 -2.95 -8.95 31.78
C GLY A 323 -4.40 -9.25 32.19
N LYS A 324 -5.38 -8.55 31.61
CA LYS A 324 -6.80 -8.61 32.01
C LYS A 324 -7.74 -9.11 30.90
N GLU A 325 -7.26 -9.19 29.67
CA GLU A 325 -8.08 -9.59 28.53
C GLU A 325 -8.19 -11.11 28.42
N ALA A 326 -9.41 -11.61 28.24
CA ALA A 326 -9.69 -13.04 28.15
C ALA A 326 -10.07 -13.45 26.72
N ASN A 327 -10.46 -12.51 25.86
CA ASN A 327 -10.90 -12.82 24.50
C ASN A 327 -9.73 -12.84 23.52
N ALA A 328 -9.51 -13.97 22.86
CA ALA A 328 -8.43 -14.15 21.90
C ALA A 328 -8.44 -13.12 20.76
N ARG A 329 -9.62 -12.66 20.29
CA ARG A 329 -9.74 -11.66 19.21
C ARG A 329 -9.30 -10.26 19.60
N VAL A 330 -9.17 -9.98 20.90
CA VAL A 330 -8.63 -8.72 21.43
C VAL A 330 -7.17 -8.90 21.84
N MET A 331 -6.80 -10.10 22.29
CA MET A 331 -5.41 -10.44 22.61
C MET A 331 -4.48 -10.22 21.42
N ASP A 332 -4.85 -10.69 20.23
CA ASP A 332 -3.99 -10.56 19.04
C ASP A 332 -3.63 -9.10 18.69
N PRO A 333 -4.60 -8.17 18.54
CA PRO A 333 -4.25 -6.77 18.32
C PRO A 333 -3.53 -6.12 19.51
N LEU A 334 -3.76 -6.55 20.76
CA LEU A 334 -3.00 -6.07 21.90
C LEU A 334 -1.53 -6.52 21.85
N ILE A 335 -1.28 -7.80 21.52
CA ILE A 335 0.08 -8.34 21.32
C ILE A 335 0.78 -7.52 20.24
N HIS A 336 0.13 -7.35 19.08
CA HIS A 336 0.67 -6.53 17.99
C HIS A 336 1.00 -5.10 18.44
N SER A 337 0.10 -4.43 19.16
CA SER A 337 0.31 -3.06 19.63
C SER A 337 1.42 -2.95 20.66
N VAL A 338 1.50 -3.85 21.64
CA VAL A 338 2.57 -3.85 22.64
C VAL A 338 3.93 -4.10 21.98
N LEU A 339 4.00 -4.99 20.99
CA LEU A 339 5.21 -5.21 20.20
C LEU A 339 5.61 -3.96 19.41
N ALA A 340 4.67 -3.33 18.70
CA ALA A 340 4.92 -2.12 17.92
C ALA A 340 5.37 -0.92 18.77
N LEU A 341 4.97 -0.88 20.05
CA LEU A 341 5.34 0.15 21.02
C LEU A 341 6.69 -0.13 21.72
N GLY A 342 7.44 -1.15 21.29
CA GLY A 342 8.75 -1.49 21.85
C GLY A 342 8.67 -2.37 23.11
N GLY A 343 7.57 -3.09 23.32
CA GLY A 343 7.34 -3.90 24.53
C GLY A 343 8.34 -5.03 24.76
N LEU A 344 9.23 -5.35 23.81
CA LEU A 344 10.33 -6.28 24.08
C LEU A 344 11.47 -5.63 24.88
N GLU A 345 11.67 -4.32 24.73
CA GLU A 345 12.70 -3.56 25.45
C GLU A 345 12.32 -3.32 26.92
N ASP A 346 11.02 -3.15 27.19
CA ASP A 346 10.48 -2.99 28.53
C ASP A 346 10.32 -4.33 29.26
N ALA A 347 10.79 -4.42 30.51
CA ALA A 347 10.82 -5.68 31.25
C ALA A 347 9.43 -6.21 31.63
N GLU A 348 8.52 -5.32 32.04
CA GLU A 348 7.16 -5.71 32.45
C GLU A 348 6.33 -6.14 31.23
N ALA A 349 6.45 -5.40 30.13
CA ALA A 349 5.83 -5.74 28.85
C ALA A 349 6.35 -7.08 28.32
N ARG A 350 7.67 -7.30 28.38
CA ARG A 350 8.29 -8.56 27.95
C ARG A 350 7.78 -9.75 28.76
N GLU A 351 7.62 -9.59 30.08
CA GLU A 351 7.03 -10.64 30.92
C GLU A 351 5.56 -10.90 30.55
N ALA A 352 4.77 -9.86 30.28
CA ALA A 352 3.39 -10.02 29.82
C ALA A 352 3.29 -10.76 28.48
N LEU A 353 4.16 -10.43 27.52
CA LEU A 353 4.25 -11.13 26.25
C LEU A 353 4.70 -12.59 26.42
N HIS A 354 5.70 -12.85 27.27
CA HIS A 354 6.15 -14.21 27.60
C HIS A 354 5.02 -15.08 28.15
N ARG A 355 4.16 -14.53 29.02
CA ARG A 355 2.96 -15.23 29.52
C ARG A 355 1.96 -15.54 28.40
N CYS A 356 1.81 -14.65 27.42
CA CYS A 356 0.93 -14.91 26.26
C CYS A 356 1.42 -16.14 25.47
N LEU A 357 2.73 -16.29 25.35
CA LEU A 357 3.36 -17.42 24.65
C LEU A 357 3.20 -18.74 25.41
N THR A 358 3.52 -18.76 26.71
CA THR A 358 3.62 -19.97 27.53
C THR A 358 2.28 -20.47 28.06
N LYS A 359 1.31 -19.58 28.31
CA LYS A 359 -0.05 -19.95 28.75
C LYS A 359 -1.03 -20.11 27.59
N GLU A 360 -0.54 -20.06 26.36
CA GLU A 360 -1.33 -20.17 25.13
C GLU A 360 -2.50 -19.17 25.06
N LEU A 361 -2.26 -17.93 25.49
CA LEU A 361 -3.28 -16.88 25.43
C LEU A 361 -3.32 -16.27 24.02
N GLY A 362 -4.52 -16.00 23.50
CA GLY A 362 -4.71 -15.48 22.14
C GLY A 362 -4.89 -16.59 21.10
N THR A 363 -4.79 -16.24 19.82
CA THR A 363 -4.84 -17.22 18.73
C THR A 363 -3.46 -17.84 18.45
N VAL A 364 -3.41 -18.87 17.61
CA VAL A 364 -2.14 -19.43 17.14
C VAL A 364 -1.36 -18.36 16.37
N GLU A 365 -2.04 -17.62 15.50
CA GLU A 365 -1.46 -16.58 14.67
C GLU A 365 -0.93 -15.39 15.51
N GLY A 366 -1.62 -15.00 16.59
CA GLY A 366 -1.11 -13.99 17.53
C GLY A 366 0.19 -14.43 18.24
N ARG A 367 0.31 -15.72 18.56
CA ARG A 367 1.57 -16.28 19.10
C ARG A 367 2.67 -16.37 18.03
N GLU A 368 2.30 -16.70 16.79
CA GLU A 368 3.23 -16.67 15.66
C GLU A 368 3.83 -15.27 15.47
N ASP A 369 3.00 -14.21 15.52
CA ASP A 369 3.46 -12.82 15.41
C ASP A 369 4.44 -12.45 16.54
N LEU A 370 4.19 -12.91 17.77
CA LEU A 370 5.11 -12.72 18.89
C LEU A 370 6.45 -13.43 18.68
N CYS A 371 6.46 -14.69 18.20
CA CYS A 371 7.70 -15.37 17.85
C CYS A 371 8.49 -14.62 16.77
N VAL A 372 7.82 -14.11 15.74
CA VAL A 372 8.46 -13.32 14.68
C VAL A 372 9.07 -12.05 15.27
N ALA A 373 8.39 -11.35 16.17
CA ALA A 373 8.93 -10.14 16.77
C ALA A 373 10.12 -10.42 17.70
N LEU A 374 10.04 -11.45 18.54
CA LEU A 374 11.15 -11.89 19.40
C LEU A 374 12.40 -12.25 18.58
N ALA A 375 12.22 -12.82 17.38
CA ALA A 375 13.32 -13.20 16.50
C ALA A 375 14.19 -12.02 16.05
N HIS A 376 13.65 -10.80 16.08
CA HIS A 376 14.35 -9.58 15.69
C HIS A 376 14.83 -8.77 16.90
N CYS A 377 14.68 -9.30 18.12
CA CYS A 377 15.12 -8.65 19.35
C CYS A 377 16.47 -9.22 19.81
N GLU A 378 17.46 -8.34 19.99
CA GLU A 378 18.83 -8.74 20.37
C GLU A 378 19.00 -9.04 21.87
N LEU A 379 17.95 -8.88 22.68
CA LEU A 379 18.02 -9.09 24.12
C LEU A 379 18.19 -10.59 24.46
N PRO A 380 19.13 -10.96 25.35
CA PRO A 380 19.31 -12.36 25.77
C PRO A 380 18.03 -13.01 26.30
N GLU A 381 17.22 -12.28 27.05
CA GLU A 381 15.97 -12.79 27.62
C GLU A 381 14.92 -13.08 26.54
N ALA A 382 14.88 -12.28 25.46
CA ALA A 382 14.02 -12.58 24.31
C ALA A 382 14.43 -13.91 23.65
N GLN A 383 15.73 -14.21 23.62
CA GLN A 383 16.25 -15.48 23.12
C GLN A 383 15.93 -16.65 24.04
N GLU A 384 15.91 -16.45 25.36
CA GLU A 384 15.46 -17.46 26.32
C GLU A 384 13.97 -17.77 26.16
N ILE A 385 13.13 -16.74 25.99
CA ILE A 385 11.70 -16.90 25.72
C ILE A 385 11.46 -17.69 24.44
N LEU A 386 12.20 -17.39 23.35
CA LEU A 386 12.13 -18.16 22.11
C LEU A 386 12.55 -19.62 22.29
N ALA A 387 13.61 -19.87 23.05
CA ALA A 387 14.08 -21.21 23.33
C ALA A 387 13.03 -22.01 24.12
N GLU A 388 12.35 -21.38 25.09
CA GLU A 388 11.25 -21.99 25.82
C GLU A 388 10.06 -22.27 24.90
N ALA A 389 9.71 -21.33 24.03
CA ALA A 389 8.62 -21.48 23.07
C ALA A 389 8.80 -22.74 22.19
N CYS A 390 10.03 -23.10 21.86
CA CYS A 390 10.35 -24.26 21.04
C CYS A 390 10.25 -25.61 21.76
N ASN A 391 10.04 -25.65 23.08
CA ASN A 391 10.04 -26.90 23.85
C ASN A 391 8.76 -27.71 23.64
N GLY A 392 8.88 -28.90 23.07
CA GLY A 392 7.78 -29.87 22.99
C GLY A 392 6.63 -29.50 22.04
N ILE A 393 6.77 -28.40 21.29
CA ILE A 393 5.77 -27.93 20.34
C ILE A 393 5.78 -28.71 19.03
N ARG A 394 4.62 -28.78 18.36
CA ARG A 394 4.41 -29.48 17.08
C ARG A 394 3.55 -28.64 16.12
N GLY A 395 3.58 -28.98 14.84
CA GLY A 395 2.68 -28.43 13.83
C GLY A 395 3.01 -26.98 13.41
N LYS A 396 1.98 -26.21 13.00
CA LYS A 396 2.15 -24.88 12.37
C LYS A 396 2.94 -23.89 13.22
N PHE A 397 2.64 -23.82 14.51
CA PHE A 397 3.34 -22.95 15.44
C PHE A 397 4.83 -23.31 15.56
N ALA A 398 5.17 -24.61 15.56
CA ALA A 398 6.56 -25.07 15.57
C ALA A 398 7.35 -24.61 14.36
N GLN A 399 6.74 -24.53 13.20
CA GLN A 399 7.38 -24.03 11.98
C GLN A 399 7.86 -22.58 12.18
N VAL A 400 7.00 -21.72 12.74
CA VAL A 400 7.33 -20.30 12.97
C VAL A 400 8.35 -20.14 14.09
N ALA A 401 8.19 -20.86 15.20
CA ALA A 401 9.08 -20.78 16.37
C ALA A 401 10.51 -21.26 16.04
N LEU A 402 10.66 -22.34 15.26
CA LEU A 402 11.98 -22.84 14.85
C LEU A 402 12.72 -21.82 13.96
N VAL A 403 12.03 -21.24 12.98
CA VAL A 403 12.63 -20.17 12.14
C VAL A 403 12.98 -18.95 13.00
N ALA A 404 12.13 -18.58 13.96
CA ALA A 404 12.38 -17.49 14.89
C ALA A 404 13.62 -17.72 15.76
N ALA A 405 13.81 -18.93 16.30
CA ALA A 405 15.00 -19.28 17.08
C ALA A 405 16.30 -19.13 16.26
N GLY A 406 16.26 -19.51 14.98
CA GLY A 406 17.38 -19.32 14.05
C GLY A 406 17.68 -17.85 13.76
N LYS A 407 16.64 -17.05 13.48
CA LYS A 407 16.77 -15.59 13.24
C LYS A 407 17.27 -14.84 14.48
N GLY A 408 16.81 -15.23 15.68
CA GLY A 408 17.22 -14.61 16.94
C GLY A 408 18.65 -14.93 17.38
N ARG A 409 19.24 -16.03 16.87
CA ARG A 409 20.65 -16.41 17.13
C ARG A 409 21.00 -16.62 18.60
N GLY A 410 20.02 -17.02 19.41
CA GLY A 410 20.22 -17.36 20.82
C GLY A 410 21.17 -18.54 21.05
N PRO A 411 21.77 -18.65 22.26
CA PRO A 411 22.77 -19.68 22.57
C PRO A 411 22.23 -21.12 22.48
N LYS A 412 20.93 -21.32 22.71
CA LYS A 412 20.27 -22.64 22.61
C LYS A 412 19.74 -22.95 21.20
N ALA A 413 19.81 -22.00 20.26
CA ALA A 413 19.21 -22.15 18.94
C ALA A 413 19.77 -23.36 18.18
N PHE A 414 21.08 -23.57 18.19
CA PHE A 414 21.70 -24.72 17.51
C PHE A 414 21.22 -26.06 18.05
N GLU A 415 21.14 -26.22 19.37
CA GLU A 415 20.66 -27.45 20.00
C GLU A 415 19.21 -27.75 19.60
N ILE A 416 18.33 -26.74 19.68
CA ILE A 416 16.91 -26.85 19.33
C ILE A 416 16.76 -27.24 17.85
N LEU A 417 17.44 -26.52 16.96
CA LEU A 417 17.34 -26.71 15.52
C LEU A 417 17.94 -28.04 15.08
N SER A 418 19.08 -28.45 15.64
CA SER A 418 19.71 -29.73 15.31
C SER A 418 18.87 -30.93 15.73
N LYS A 419 18.11 -30.83 16.83
CA LYS A 419 17.13 -31.83 17.24
C LYS A 419 15.93 -31.85 16.29
N ALA A 420 15.37 -30.70 15.96
CA ALA A 420 14.21 -30.58 15.07
C ALA A 420 14.53 -31.00 13.62
N ALA A 421 15.76 -30.82 13.16
CA ALA A 421 16.24 -31.30 11.85
C ALA A 421 16.20 -32.84 11.72
N LYS A 422 15.99 -33.57 12.81
CA LYS A 422 15.85 -35.04 12.84
C LYS A 422 14.40 -35.49 13.07
N SER A 423 13.43 -34.57 13.02
CA SER A 423 12.01 -34.89 13.20
C SER A 423 11.49 -35.81 12.09
N ASP A 424 10.53 -36.68 12.41
CA ASP A 424 9.84 -37.48 11.39
C ASP A 424 8.97 -36.61 10.48
N ASP A 425 8.51 -35.45 10.98
CA ASP A 425 7.77 -34.46 10.20
C ASP A 425 8.71 -33.62 9.33
N TRP A 426 8.50 -33.66 8.01
CA TRP A 426 9.29 -32.89 7.05
C TRP A 426 9.11 -31.38 7.22
N GLN A 427 7.94 -30.91 7.67
CA GLN A 427 7.68 -29.49 7.86
C GLN A 427 8.52 -28.92 9.00
N GLU A 428 8.64 -29.68 10.09
CA GLU A 428 9.55 -29.35 11.20
C GLU A 428 11.01 -29.42 10.77
N ARG A 429 11.41 -30.47 10.04
CA ARG A 429 12.79 -30.55 9.50
C ARG A 429 13.10 -29.36 8.59
N GLY A 430 12.19 -29.01 7.69
CA GLY A 430 12.33 -27.87 6.78
C GLY A 430 12.43 -26.54 7.50
N ALA A 431 11.57 -26.31 8.50
CA ALA A 431 11.62 -25.10 9.33
C ALA A 431 12.93 -25.03 10.12
N ALA A 432 13.41 -26.15 10.66
CA ALA A 432 14.69 -26.24 11.34
C ALA A 432 15.86 -25.93 10.39
N VAL A 433 15.83 -26.45 9.17
CA VAL A 433 16.82 -26.13 8.12
C VAL A 433 16.83 -24.63 7.83
N VAL A 434 15.66 -24.01 7.66
CA VAL A 434 15.56 -22.55 7.45
C VAL A 434 16.07 -21.77 8.68
N GLY A 435 15.78 -22.25 9.89
CA GLY A 435 16.36 -21.69 11.12
C GLY A 435 17.89 -21.77 11.14
N LEU A 436 18.48 -22.93 10.77
CA LEU A 436 19.93 -23.12 10.69
C LEU A 436 20.57 -22.18 9.66
N MET A 437 19.88 -21.91 8.54
CA MET A 437 20.32 -20.93 7.55
C MET A 437 20.44 -19.53 8.14
N HIS A 438 19.46 -19.10 8.93
CA HIS A 438 19.48 -17.79 9.58
C HIS A 438 20.48 -17.70 10.75
N LEU A 439 20.65 -18.80 11.49
CA LEU A 439 21.61 -18.91 12.58
C LEU A 439 23.05 -18.69 12.07
N ALA A 440 23.36 -19.22 10.88
CA ALA A 440 24.58 -18.91 10.13
C ALA A 440 25.89 -19.14 10.91
N GLN A 441 25.94 -20.19 11.74
CA GLN A 441 27.14 -20.59 12.48
C GLN A 441 27.88 -21.73 11.75
N PRO A 442 29.21 -21.88 11.94
CA PRO A 442 29.98 -22.94 11.30
C PRO A 442 29.41 -24.35 11.51
N ASP A 443 28.91 -24.64 12.71
CA ASP A 443 28.35 -25.95 13.05
C ASP A 443 27.05 -26.28 12.28
N CYS A 444 26.35 -25.25 11.78
CA CYS A 444 25.15 -25.43 10.97
C CYS A 444 25.46 -26.02 9.58
N LEU A 445 26.68 -25.80 9.06
CA LEU A 445 27.04 -26.16 7.70
C LEU A 445 26.95 -27.67 7.46
N ASN A 446 27.36 -28.49 8.44
CA ASN A 446 27.27 -29.95 8.32
C ASN A 446 25.83 -30.43 8.22
N LEU A 447 24.95 -29.92 9.09
CA LEU A 447 23.53 -30.26 9.06
C LEU A 447 22.84 -29.78 7.78
N LEU A 448 23.19 -28.59 7.28
CA LEU A 448 22.69 -28.09 6.00
C LEU A 448 23.16 -28.97 4.84
N MET A 449 24.44 -29.38 4.82
CA MET A 449 24.96 -30.28 3.78
C MET A 449 24.28 -31.64 3.80
N GLU A 450 24.06 -32.23 4.98
CA GLU A 450 23.29 -33.46 5.13
C GLU A 450 21.84 -33.29 4.65
N ALA A 451 21.19 -32.19 5.02
CA ALA A 451 19.83 -31.89 4.62
C ALA A 451 19.67 -31.72 3.09
N THR A 452 20.72 -31.41 2.33
CA THR A 452 20.64 -31.40 0.85
C THR A 452 20.30 -32.76 0.23
N GLU A 453 20.44 -33.84 1.01
CA GLU A 453 20.10 -35.22 0.65
C GLU A 453 18.78 -35.70 1.31
N ASP A 454 17.99 -34.80 1.92
CA ASP A 454 16.70 -35.15 2.52
C ASP A 454 15.73 -35.75 1.47
N LYS A 455 14.87 -36.65 1.93
CA LYS A 455 13.85 -37.31 1.11
C LYS A 455 12.78 -36.33 0.62
N ASP A 456 12.48 -35.31 1.42
CA ASP A 456 11.56 -34.26 1.03
C ASP A 456 12.27 -33.18 0.18
N PRO A 457 11.80 -32.91 -1.06
CA PRO A 457 12.47 -31.97 -1.94
C PRO A 457 12.52 -30.54 -1.39
N SER A 458 11.54 -30.11 -0.59
CA SER A 458 11.44 -28.76 -0.01
C SER A 458 12.50 -28.56 1.07
N VAL A 459 12.76 -29.58 1.87
CA VAL A 459 13.86 -29.57 2.87
C VAL A 459 15.21 -29.51 2.14
N ALA A 460 15.40 -30.40 1.16
CA ALA A 460 16.66 -30.49 0.42
C ALA A 460 17.01 -29.22 -0.36
N ILE A 461 16.03 -28.60 -1.03
CA ILE A 461 16.26 -27.36 -1.76
C ILE A 461 16.41 -26.15 -0.84
N SER A 462 15.70 -26.10 0.29
CA SER A 462 15.91 -25.04 1.30
C SER A 462 17.35 -25.07 1.82
N ALA A 463 17.86 -26.25 2.20
CA ALA A 463 19.24 -26.41 2.64
C ALA A 463 20.26 -25.98 1.57
N HIS A 464 20.03 -26.39 0.32
CA HIS A 464 20.87 -26.02 -0.82
C HIS A 464 20.89 -24.51 -1.06
N ARG A 465 19.73 -23.85 -1.02
CA ARG A 465 19.60 -22.38 -1.14
C ARG A 465 20.29 -21.66 0.01
N GLY A 466 20.20 -22.22 1.22
CA GLY A 466 20.94 -21.77 2.39
C GLY A 466 22.44 -21.77 2.21
N LEU A 467 22.99 -22.88 1.72
CA LEU A 467 24.43 -22.99 1.46
C LEU A 467 24.89 -22.03 0.35
N MET A 468 24.09 -21.82 -0.71
CA MET A 468 24.39 -20.80 -1.74
C MET A 468 24.45 -19.40 -1.14
N ARG A 469 23.49 -19.06 -0.29
CA ARG A 469 23.42 -17.75 0.37
C ARG A 469 24.59 -17.55 1.33
N LEU A 470 24.84 -18.50 2.22
CA LEU A 470 25.92 -18.44 3.21
C LEU A 470 27.33 -18.41 2.58
N SER A 471 27.48 -18.94 1.37
CA SER A 471 28.75 -18.92 0.63
C SER A 471 28.96 -17.67 -0.24
N GLY A 472 27.99 -16.74 -0.29
CA GLY A 472 28.05 -15.56 -1.15
C GLY A 472 27.98 -15.88 -2.64
N ARG A 473 27.40 -17.04 -2.99
CA ARG A 473 27.40 -17.63 -4.33
C ARG A 473 26.00 -17.78 -4.92
N GLU A 474 25.09 -16.89 -4.53
CA GLU A 474 23.77 -16.80 -5.15
C GLU A 474 23.90 -16.68 -6.67
N GLY A 475 23.24 -17.57 -7.41
CA GLY A 475 23.30 -17.62 -8.88
C GLY A 475 24.46 -18.42 -9.49
N THR A 476 25.32 -19.05 -8.68
CA THR A 476 26.34 -19.99 -9.21
C THR A 476 25.81 -21.43 -9.31
N GLY A 477 26.23 -22.17 -10.34
CA GLY A 477 25.74 -23.53 -10.62
C GLY A 477 26.35 -24.65 -9.79
N ILE A 478 26.63 -24.45 -8.49
CA ILE A 478 27.16 -25.54 -7.64
C ILE A 478 26.07 -26.63 -7.50
N PRO A 479 26.32 -27.89 -7.91
CA PRO A 479 25.35 -28.96 -7.72
C PRO A 479 25.14 -29.27 -6.23
N LYS A 480 23.94 -29.74 -5.84
CA LYS A 480 23.62 -30.10 -4.44
C LYS A 480 24.68 -30.95 -3.74
N LYS A 481 25.25 -31.94 -4.45
CA LYS A 481 26.27 -32.87 -3.91
C LYS A 481 27.68 -32.27 -3.79
N GLY A 482 27.96 -31.15 -4.46
CA GLY A 482 29.30 -30.54 -4.48
C GLY A 482 29.65 -29.72 -3.25
N TRP A 483 28.71 -29.54 -2.31
CA TRP A 483 28.91 -28.66 -1.16
C TRP A 483 30.00 -29.12 -0.20
N ARG A 484 30.10 -30.44 0.06
CA ARG A 484 31.11 -30.99 0.99
C ARG A 484 32.53 -30.65 0.55
N ASP A 485 32.85 -30.91 -0.72
CA ASP A 485 34.18 -30.62 -1.28
C ASP A 485 34.43 -29.11 -1.31
N TRP A 486 33.43 -28.34 -1.73
CA TRP A 486 33.56 -26.89 -1.81
C TRP A 486 33.84 -26.24 -0.45
N TRP A 487 33.09 -26.60 0.60
CA TRP A 487 33.27 -26.04 1.94
C TRP A 487 34.59 -26.48 2.58
N LYS A 488 35.06 -27.69 2.30
CA LYS A 488 36.38 -28.16 2.74
C LYS A 488 37.50 -27.24 2.24
N GLU A 489 37.39 -26.75 1.01
CA GLU A 489 38.41 -25.90 0.38
C GLU A 489 38.24 -24.40 0.69
N ASN A 490 37.02 -23.95 1.00
CA ASN A 490 36.68 -22.52 1.02
C ASN A 490 36.18 -21.99 2.38
N SER A 491 35.85 -22.85 3.34
CA SER A 491 35.28 -22.45 4.65
C SER A 491 36.04 -21.34 5.36
N GLY A 492 37.37 -21.39 5.39
CA GLY A 492 38.19 -20.34 6.03
C GLY A 492 38.18 -18.98 5.33
N LYS A 493 37.59 -18.86 4.14
CA LYS A 493 37.49 -17.63 3.34
C LYS A 493 36.08 -17.04 3.31
N VAL A 494 35.08 -17.77 3.83
CA VAL A 494 33.69 -17.34 3.78
C VAL A 494 33.35 -16.56 5.03
N ASP A 495 32.87 -15.34 4.84
CA ASP A 495 32.28 -14.56 5.92
C ASP A 495 30.77 -14.84 6.00
N LEU A 496 30.39 -15.64 7.00
CA LEU A 496 28.98 -15.99 7.27
C LEU A 496 28.14 -14.76 7.70
N ARG A 497 28.78 -13.60 7.97
CA ARG A 497 28.11 -12.32 8.28
C ARG A 497 27.86 -11.44 7.05
N GLN A 498 28.19 -11.89 5.83
CA GLN A 498 27.94 -11.15 4.57
C GLN A 498 26.49 -10.66 4.39
N ARG A 499 25.51 -11.28 5.07
CA ARG A 499 24.09 -10.87 5.11
C ARG A 499 23.94 -9.38 5.44
N GLU A 500 24.68 -8.90 6.44
CA GLU A 500 24.59 -7.50 6.91
C GLU A 500 25.17 -6.51 5.90
N ALA A 501 26.18 -6.91 5.12
CA ALA A 501 26.79 -6.07 4.10
C ALA A 501 25.92 -5.91 2.84
N SER A 502 25.21 -6.97 2.43
CA SER A 502 24.26 -6.93 1.32
C SER A 502 23.02 -6.12 1.68
N GLN A 503 22.50 -6.29 2.90
CA GLN A 503 21.37 -5.51 3.42
C GLN A 503 21.67 -4.00 3.46
N ARG A 504 22.84 -3.60 3.99
CA ARG A 504 23.29 -2.19 3.99
C ARG A 504 23.40 -1.60 2.58
N SER A 505 23.72 -2.42 1.58
CA SER A 505 23.77 -1.97 0.18
C SER A 505 22.37 -1.68 -0.37
N TYR A 506 21.39 -2.54 -0.11
CA TYR A 506 20.00 -2.29 -0.49
C TYR A 506 19.38 -1.12 0.28
N GLU A 507 19.65 -0.99 1.59
CA GLU A 507 19.24 0.17 2.39
C GLU A 507 19.80 1.49 1.85
N LYS A 508 21.04 1.47 1.33
CA LYS A 508 21.71 2.66 0.78
C LYS A 508 21.12 3.11 -0.56
N TYR A 509 20.74 2.18 -1.44
CA TYR A 509 20.21 2.51 -2.78
C TYR A 509 18.66 2.52 -2.83
N GLY A 510 17.98 1.97 -1.82
CA GLY A 510 16.56 2.09 -1.58
C GLY A 510 15.70 1.84 -2.83
N TYR A 511 14.91 2.85 -3.20
CA TYR A 511 13.98 2.77 -4.32
C TYR A 511 14.59 3.01 -5.71
N GLN A 512 15.90 3.28 -5.79
CA GLN A 512 16.59 3.57 -7.07
C GLN A 512 17.06 2.32 -7.83
N VAL A 513 16.85 1.13 -7.28
CA VAL A 513 17.23 -0.15 -7.91
C VAL A 513 16.19 -0.53 -8.99
N PRO A 514 16.61 -0.77 -10.26
CA PRO A 514 15.74 -1.30 -11.30
C PRO A 514 15.00 -2.57 -10.88
N ASP A 515 13.73 -2.71 -11.28
CA ASP A 515 12.87 -3.81 -10.85
C ASP A 515 13.48 -5.19 -11.13
N ALA A 516 14.07 -5.41 -12.31
CA ALA A 516 14.72 -6.68 -12.66
C ALA A 516 15.85 -7.08 -11.69
N LEU A 517 16.59 -6.10 -11.15
CA LEU A 517 17.67 -6.37 -10.19
C LEU A 517 17.14 -6.79 -8.82
N ILE A 518 15.89 -6.45 -8.49
CA ILE A 518 15.23 -6.87 -7.24
C ILE A 518 15.01 -8.40 -7.24
N TYR A 519 14.67 -8.95 -8.41
CA TYR A 519 14.45 -10.38 -8.61
C TYR A 519 15.73 -11.18 -8.92
N SER A 520 16.85 -10.51 -9.18
CA SER A 520 18.10 -11.18 -9.56
C SER A 520 18.54 -12.24 -8.53
N GLY A 521 18.65 -13.49 -8.97
CA GLY A 521 19.05 -14.62 -8.12
C GLY A 521 17.94 -15.22 -7.25
N LEU A 522 16.71 -14.68 -7.29
CA LEU A 522 15.55 -15.31 -6.66
C LEU A 522 15.05 -16.50 -7.49
N ASP A 523 14.45 -17.46 -6.79
CA ASP A 523 13.61 -18.48 -7.41
C ASP A 523 12.19 -17.92 -7.53
N VAL A 524 11.78 -17.51 -8.73
CA VAL A 524 10.40 -17.09 -9.02
C VAL A 524 9.64 -18.31 -9.53
N VAL A 525 8.65 -18.75 -8.76
CA VAL A 525 7.83 -19.91 -9.04
C VAL A 525 6.43 -19.44 -9.42
N VAL A 526 5.96 -19.85 -10.59
CA VAL A 526 4.64 -19.48 -11.11
C VAL A 526 3.73 -20.71 -11.14
N ILE A 527 2.56 -20.60 -10.50
CA ILE A 527 1.45 -21.51 -10.76
C ILE A 527 0.67 -20.90 -11.93
N PRO A 528 0.72 -21.51 -13.12
CA PRO A 528 0.21 -20.89 -14.34
C PRO A 528 -1.30 -20.67 -14.26
N GLY A 529 -1.73 -19.60 -14.90
CA GLY A 529 -3.14 -19.29 -15.09
C GLY A 529 -3.69 -19.75 -16.43
N ARG A 530 -5.03 -19.87 -16.55
CA ARG A 530 -5.68 -20.20 -17.84
C ARG A 530 -6.06 -18.98 -18.69
N GLY A 531 -6.23 -17.81 -18.07
CA GLY A 531 -6.74 -16.60 -18.74
C GLY A 531 -5.81 -15.38 -18.71
N ASP A 532 -4.88 -15.31 -17.77
CA ASP A 532 -3.93 -14.21 -17.60
C ASP A 532 -2.54 -14.80 -17.34
N HIS A 533 -1.54 -14.34 -18.08
CA HIS A 533 -0.19 -14.90 -18.08
C HIS A 533 0.82 -13.89 -17.52
N ILE A 534 1.01 -13.95 -16.20
CA ILE A 534 2.07 -13.18 -15.54
C ILE A 534 3.45 -13.50 -16.13
N GLU A 535 3.62 -14.71 -16.65
CA GLU A 535 4.78 -15.19 -17.39
C GLU A 535 5.22 -14.20 -18.48
N SER A 536 4.28 -13.71 -19.29
CA SER A 536 4.56 -12.74 -20.35
C SER A 536 5.16 -11.44 -19.81
N VAL A 537 4.66 -10.97 -18.65
CA VAL A 537 5.19 -9.77 -17.98
C VAL A 537 6.59 -10.05 -17.43
N LEU A 538 6.81 -11.21 -16.80
CA LEU A 538 8.12 -11.62 -16.29
C LEU A 538 9.16 -11.72 -17.41
N GLU A 539 8.80 -12.30 -18.56
CA GLU A 539 9.67 -12.39 -19.74
C GLU A 539 10.07 -11.03 -20.28
N ARG A 540 9.10 -10.11 -20.44
CA ARG A 540 9.37 -8.73 -20.91
C ARG A 540 10.29 -7.97 -19.97
N LEU A 541 10.19 -8.21 -18.66
CA LEU A 541 11.05 -7.61 -17.64
C LEU A 541 12.40 -8.32 -17.47
N GLY A 542 12.62 -9.45 -18.16
CA GLY A 542 13.85 -10.26 -18.04
C GLY A 542 13.98 -10.98 -16.70
N ILE A 543 12.86 -11.26 -16.02
CA ILE A 543 12.83 -11.99 -14.76
C ILE A 543 12.79 -13.48 -15.04
N ILE A 544 13.77 -14.22 -14.51
CA ILE A 544 13.84 -15.68 -14.65
C ILE A 544 12.82 -16.32 -13.72
N TYR A 545 11.99 -17.21 -14.26
CA TYR A 545 10.96 -17.94 -13.52
C TYR A 545 10.90 -19.41 -13.95
N ARG A 546 10.18 -20.21 -13.16
CA ARG A 546 9.79 -21.58 -13.50
C ARG A 546 8.32 -21.81 -13.19
N THR A 547 7.68 -22.69 -13.93
CA THR A 547 6.26 -23.04 -13.70
C THR A 547 6.12 -24.32 -12.89
N VAL A 548 4.98 -24.44 -12.20
CA VAL A 548 4.61 -25.65 -11.45
C VAL A 548 3.11 -25.90 -11.57
N GLU A 549 2.77 -27.14 -11.92
CA GLU A 549 1.38 -27.59 -12.02
C GLU A 549 0.76 -27.87 -10.65
N ALA A 550 -0.58 -27.84 -10.58
CA ALA A 550 -1.34 -28.23 -9.40
C ALA A 550 -0.95 -29.64 -8.92
N GLY A 551 -0.78 -29.80 -7.61
CA GLY A 551 -0.36 -31.03 -6.93
C GLY A 551 1.12 -31.33 -7.02
N GLN A 552 1.92 -30.52 -7.71
CA GLN A 552 3.35 -30.75 -7.91
C GLN A 552 4.27 -29.86 -7.06
N LEU A 553 3.73 -29.00 -6.18
CA LEU A 553 4.54 -28.04 -5.42
C LEU A 553 5.60 -28.71 -4.53
N ALA A 554 5.26 -29.85 -3.90
CA ALA A 554 6.22 -30.63 -3.12
C ALA A 554 7.38 -31.11 -4.01
N LYS A 555 7.05 -31.76 -5.13
CA LYS A 555 8.04 -32.33 -6.06
C LYS A 555 8.90 -31.25 -6.71
N ALA A 556 8.30 -30.09 -6.98
CA ALA A 556 8.97 -28.93 -7.53
C ALA A 556 9.89 -28.22 -6.52
N GLY A 557 9.89 -28.63 -5.25
CA GLY A 557 10.76 -28.10 -4.21
C GLY A 557 10.53 -26.61 -3.96
N LEU A 558 9.31 -26.24 -3.56
CA LEU A 558 9.05 -24.88 -3.07
C LEU A 558 9.83 -24.63 -1.77
N HIS A 559 10.52 -23.49 -1.66
CA HIS A 559 11.31 -23.12 -0.48
C HIS A 559 11.05 -21.67 -0.05
N PRO A 560 11.22 -21.30 1.24
CA PRO A 560 10.79 -19.99 1.76
C PRO A 560 11.53 -18.76 1.19
N THR A 561 12.72 -18.93 0.62
CA THR A 561 13.42 -17.84 -0.08
C THR A 561 12.91 -17.59 -1.51
N ALA A 562 12.04 -18.45 -2.04
CA ALA A 562 11.39 -18.26 -3.33
C ALA A 562 10.29 -17.18 -3.26
N VAL A 563 9.90 -16.66 -4.41
CA VAL A 563 8.67 -15.88 -4.62
C VAL A 563 7.68 -16.76 -5.36
N LEU A 564 6.50 -17.00 -4.78
CA LEU A 564 5.44 -17.79 -5.39
C LEU A 564 4.36 -16.86 -5.94
N ILE A 565 4.09 -16.95 -7.24
CA ILE A 565 3.03 -16.20 -7.91
C ILE A 565 2.01 -17.19 -8.45
N ALA A 566 0.75 -17.05 -8.05
CA ALA A 566 -0.37 -17.75 -8.67
C ALA A 566 -1.06 -16.81 -9.67
N GLY A 567 -1.01 -17.19 -10.96
CA GLY A 567 -1.68 -16.47 -12.03
C GLY A 567 -3.22 -16.59 -11.94
N CYS A 568 -3.93 -15.96 -12.88
CA CYS A 568 -5.40 -16.03 -12.88
C CYS A 568 -5.88 -17.48 -13.01
N THR A 569 -6.81 -17.90 -12.15
CA THR A 569 -7.19 -19.29 -11.80
C THR A 569 -6.20 -19.97 -10.87
N GLY A 570 -4.92 -20.06 -11.26
CA GLY A 570 -3.81 -20.52 -10.42
C GLY A 570 -4.18 -21.66 -9.48
N GLU A 571 -4.85 -22.70 -9.98
CA GLU A 571 -5.48 -23.74 -9.17
C GLU A 571 -4.43 -24.58 -8.43
N ILE A 572 -4.72 -24.94 -7.18
CA ILE A 572 -3.90 -25.85 -6.38
C ILE A 572 -4.68 -27.11 -6.03
N ALA A 573 -3.95 -28.20 -5.80
CA ALA A 573 -4.54 -29.42 -5.26
C ALA A 573 -4.60 -29.35 -3.72
N ALA A 574 -5.46 -30.16 -3.10
CA ALA A 574 -5.53 -30.25 -1.65
C ALA A 574 -4.18 -30.62 -1.00
N SER A 575 -3.32 -31.37 -1.72
CA SER A 575 -1.96 -31.72 -1.27
C SER A 575 -1.00 -30.53 -1.22
N ASP A 576 -1.28 -29.45 -1.94
CA ASP A 576 -0.43 -28.26 -2.00
C ASP A 576 -0.69 -27.29 -0.83
N VAL A 577 -1.92 -27.27 -0.31
CA VAL A 577 -2.33 -26.39 0.81
C VAL A 577 -1.36 -26.44 2.00
N PRO A 578 -1.01 -27.62 2.57
CA PRO A 578 -0.05 -27.67 3.68
C PRO A 578 1.36 -27.20 3.29
N ILE A 579 1.75 -27.32 2.02
CA ILE A 579 3.06 -26.89 1.52
C ILE A 579 3.11 -25.36 1.45
N ILE A 580 2.05 -24.73 0.91
CA ILE A 580 1.93 -23.27 0.85
C ILE A 580 1.85 -22.69 2.27
N GLN A 581 1.07 -23.31 3.15
CA GLN A 581 0.98 -22.88 4.55
C GLN A 581 2.34 -22.91 5.26
N TRP A 582 3.13 -23.96 5.04
CA TRP A 582 4.50 -24.08 5.57
C TRP A 582 5.45 -23.06 4.92
N TYR A 583 5.40 -22.93 3.60
CA TYR A 583 6.21 -22.02 2.81
C TYR A 583 6.07 -20.57 3.30
N VAL A 584 4.82 -20.07 3.40
CA VAL A 584 4.55 -18.71 3.87
C VAL A 584 5.00 -18.56 5.32
N ARG A 585 4.60 -19.47 6.23
CA ARG A 585 5.00 -19.38 7.65
C ARG A 585 6.51 -19.35 7.87
N CYS A 586 7.28 -19.99 7.00
CA CYS A 586 8.74 -20.03 7.09
C CYS A 586 9.44 -18.86 6.36
N GLY A 587 8.72 -17.88 5.80
CA GLY A 587 9.31 -16.69 5.17
C GLY A 587 8.95 -16.47 3.69
N GLY A 588 8.13 -17.35 3.12
CA GLY A 588 7.66 -17.26 1.74
C GLY A 588 6.77 -16.05 1.46
N SER A 589 6.79 -15.57 0.22
CA SER A 589 5.90 -14.52 -0.27
C SER A 589 4.98 -15.09 -1.34
N LEU A 590 3.69 -15.18 -1.01
CA LEU A 590 2.64 -15.63 -1.92
C LEU A 590 1.93 -14.42 -2.53
N PHE A 591 1.92 -14.38 -3.85
CA PHE A 591 1.19 -13.39 -4.64
C PHE A 591 0.08 -14.08 -5.41
N THR A 592 -1.16 -13.64 -5.20
CA THR A 592 -2.34 -14.13 -5.90
C THR A 592 -3.00 -13.00 -6.67
N SER A 593 -3.64 -13.36 -7.77
CA SER A 593 -4.48 -12.47 -8.57
C SER A 593 -5.82 -13.09 -8.95
N CYS A 594 -6.86 -12.24 -9.03
CA CYS A 594 -8.15 -12.57 -9.61
C CYS A 594 -8.72 -13.88 -9.01
N TRP A 595 -8.92 -14.94 -9.82
CA TRP A 595 -9.53 -16.20 -9.35
C TRP A 595 -8.67 -16.96 -8.33
N SER A 596 -7.35 -16.76 -8.33
CA SER A 596 -6.45 -17.43 -7.38
C SER A 596 -6.66 -16.96 -5.93
N LEU A 597 -7.40 -15.86 -5.71
CA LEU A 597 -7.98 -15.54 -4.41
C LEU A 597 -8.74 -16.74 -3.84
N THR A 598 -9.64 -17.33 -4.63
CA THR A 598 -10.46 -18.47 -4.19
C THR A 598 -9.69 -19.77 -4.23
N TYR A 599 -8.99 -20.03 -5.33
CA TYR A 599 -8.38 -21.34 -5.53
C TYR A 599 -7.11 -21.53 -4.72
N THR A 600 -6.41 -20.46 -4.32
CA THR A 600 -5.10 -20.55 -3.67
C THR A 600 -5.05 -19.82 -2.33
N ALA A 601 -5.29 -18.50 -2.29
CA ALA A 601 -5.16 -17.71 -1.06
C ALA A 601 -6.18 -18.15 0.01
N GLN A 602 -7.46 -18.20 -0.34
CA GLN A 602 -8.55 -18.60 0.56
C GLN A 602 -8.45 -20.07 0.97
N GLN A 603 -8.04 -20.98 0.09
CA GLN A 603 -7.81 -22.38 0.48
C GLN A 603 -6.67 -22.51 1.49
N SER A 604 -5.62 -21.70 1.33
CA SER A 604 -4.44 -21.72 2.20
C SER A 604 -4.68 -20.99 3.53
N PHE A 605 -5.44 -19.90 3.52
CA PHE A 605 -5.66 -19.01 4.68
C PHE A 605 -7.11 -18.49 4.75
N PRO A 606 -8.11 -19.38 4.95
CA PRO A 606 -9.53 -19.05 4.81
C PRO A 606 -10.05 -18.02 5.82
N GLY A 607 -9.34 -17.79 6.92
CA GLY A 607 -9.74 -16.88 8.00
C GLY A 607 -9.40 -15.41 7.79
N VAL A 608 -8.67 -15.04 6.72
CA VAL A 608 -8.10 -13.69 6.59
C VAL A 608 -8.71 -12.91 5.43
N ILE A 609 -8.68 -13.48 4.22
CA ILE A 609 -9.36 -12.95 3.03
C ILE A 609 -10.14 -14.06 2.34
N ALA A 610 -11.24 -13.70 1.71
CA ALA A 610 -12.10 -14.63 0.98
C ALA A 610 -12.69 -13.96 -0.26
N LYS A 611 -13.22 -14.77 -1.18
CA LYS A 611 -14.08 -14.28 -2.25
C LYS A 611 -15.33 -13.61 -1.66
N ALA A 612 -15.64 -12.45 -2.19
CA ALA A 612 -16.88 -11.75 -1.96
C ALA A 612 -18.04 -12.39 -2.75
N ASP A 613 -19.22 -12.40 -2.13
CA ASP A 613 -20.45 -12.79 -2.82
C ASP A 613 -20.89 -11.61 -3.70
N THR A 614 -20.96 -11.85 -5.00
CA THR A 614 -21.33 -10.85 -6.01
C THR A 614 -22.63 -11.29 -6.68
N PRO A 615 -23.52 -10.34 -7.06
CA PRO A 615 -24.82 -10.67 -7.63
C PRO A 615 -24.72 -11.36 -9.00
N HIS A 616 -23.68 -11.01 -9.76
CA HIS A 616 -23.42 -11.50 -11.12
C HIS A 616 -21.92 -11.71 -11.32
N GLU A 617 -21.54 -12.27 -12.46
CA GLU A 617 -20.14 -12.30 -12.89
C GLU A 617 -19.59 -10.88 -13.01
N VAL A 618 -18.39 -10.67 -12.46
CA VAL A 618 -17.77 -9.34 -12.38
C VAL A 618 -17.02 -9.06 -13.68
N LEU A 619 -17.71 -8.43 -14.62
CA LEU A 619 -17.16 -7.93 -15.89
C LEU A 619 -17.19 -6.41 -15.89
N ASP A 620 -16.03 -5.78 -15.79
CA ASP A 620 -15.96 -4.34 -15.57
C ASP A 620 -14.60 -3.70 -15.85
N ARG A 621 -14.59 -2.38 -15.97
CA ARG A 621 -13.39 -1.54 -15.83
C ARG A 621 -13.67 -0.48 -14.79
N VAL A 622 -12.87 -0.48 -13.74
CA VAL A 622 -13.09 0.39 -12.58
C VAL A 622 -11.87 1.24 -12.28
N SER A 623 -12.11 2.51 -11.96
CA SER A 623 -11.05 3.36 -11.39
C SER A 623 -10.70 2.90 -9.98
N THR A 624 -9.44 3.09 -9.59
CA THR A 624 -8.94 2.66 -8.27
C THR A 624 -8.30 3.81 -7.49
N GLU A 625 -8.35 3.70 -6.17
CA GLU A 625 -7.84 4.71 -5.24
C GLU A 625 -7.01 4.07 -4.12
N PRO A 626 -6.05 4.83 -3.54
CA PRO A 626 -5.29 4.33 -2.40
C PRO A 626 -6.14 4.28 -1.14
N ALA A 627 -6.43 3.08 -0.64
CA ALA A 627 -7.08 2.85 0.66
C ALA A 627 -6.11 3.05 1.84
N ALA A 628 -4.81 2.88 1.59
CA ALA A 628 -3.73 3.08 2.55
C ALA A 628 -2.60 3.95 1.94
N PRO A 629 -2.82 5.26 1.73
CA PRO A 629 -1.91 6.13 1.00
C PRO A 629 -0.49 6.23 1.59
N ASP A 630 -0.34 6.01 2.90
CA ASP A 630 0.96 6.04 3.58
C ASP A 630 1.73 4.70 3.50
N SER A 631 1.15 3.67 2.88
CA SER A 631 1.77 2.36 2.76
C SER A 631 2.89 2.37 1.74
N THR A 632 4.09 1.92 2.14
CA THR A 632 5.24 1.81 1.23
C THR A 632 5.00 0.85 0.07
N PHE A 633 4.04 -0.07 0.20
CA PHE A 633 3.63 -0.98 -0.87
C PHE A 633 2.96 -0.26 -2.05
N LEU A 634 2.46 0.97 -1.87
CA LEU A 634 1.87 1.78 -2.93
C LEU A 634 2.86 2.71 -3.63
N ASN A 635 4.14 2.70 -3.23
CA ASN A 635 5.17 3.52 -3.86
C ASN A 635 5.25 3.23 -5.37
N GLY A 636 5.15 4.28 -6.19
CA GLY A 636 5.14 4.16 -7.64
C GLY A 636 3.80 3.71 -8.24
N VAL A 637 2.80 3.29 -7.46
CA VAL A 637 1.51 2.81 -8.03
C VAL A 637 0.62 3.99 -8.46
N PHE A 638 0.52 5.02 -7.61
CA PHE A 638 -0.26 6.26 -7.85
C PHE A 638 0.64 7.48 -8.12
N GLU A 639 1.90 7.24 -8.48
CA GLU A 639 2.89 8.30 -8.67
C GLU A 639 2.46 9.27 -9.79
N GLY A 640 2.78 10.55 -9.62
CA GLY A 640 2.40 11.60 -10.57
C GLY A 640 0.91 11.90 -10.63
N GLY A 641 0.11 11.37 -9.69
CA GLY A 641 -1.35 11.48 -9.72
C GLY A 641 -2.00 10.49 -10.68
N SER A 642 -1.33 9.38 -10.99
CA SER A 642 -1.95 8.29 -11.75
C SER A 642 -3.11 7.68 -10.97
N ILE A 643 -4.16 7.31 -11.71
CA ILE A 643 -5.39 6.67 -11.22
C ILE A 643 -5.52 5.36 -12.01
N PRO A 644 -4.98 4.24 -11.52
CA PRO A 644 -5.04 2.98 -12.24
C PRO A 644 -6.47 2.54 -12.52
N ILE A 645 -6.68 1.95 -13.70
CA ILE A 645 -7.95 1.37 -14.10
C ILE A 645 -7.79 -0.15 -14.07
N TYR A 646 -8.48 -0.79 -13.15
CA TYR A 646 -8.46 -2.25 -13.02
C TYR A 646 -9.48 -2.84 -13.99
N SER A 647 -9.04 -3.86 -14.72
CA SER A 647 -9.89 -4.58 -15.67
C SER A 647 -10.33 -5.89 -15.03
N LEU A 648 -11.62 -5.99 -14.77
CA LEU A 648 -12.26 -7.10 -14.10
C LEU A 648 -12.90 -8.00 -15.16
N GLU A 649 -12.33 -9.18 -15.40
CA GLU A 649 -12.80 -10.13 -16.41
C GLU A 649 -13.18 -11.43 -15.69
N GLY A 650 -14.38 -11.45 -15.11
CA GLY A 650 -14.86 -12.53 -14.24
C GLY A 650 -14.26 -12.48 -12.83
N ALA A 651 -13.72 -11.33 -12.41
CA ALA A 651 -12.84 -11.25 -11.25
C ALA A 651 -13.49 -11.69 -9.92
N HIS A 652 -12.71 -12.38 -9.08
CA HIS A 652 -13.13 -12.68 -7.72
C HIS A 652 -12.76 -11.52 -6.81
N LEU A 653 -13.77 -10.73 -6.41
CA LEU A 653 -13.55 -9.58 -5.53
C LEU A 653 -13.17 -10.01 -4.11
N ILE A 654 -12.36 -9.19 -3.45
CA ILE A 654 -11.84 -9.47 -2.10
C ILE A 654 -12.90 -9.11 -1.06
N ARG A 655 -13.09 -10.00 -0.08
CA ARG A 655 -13.72 -9.70 1.20
C ARG A 655 -12.70 -9.93 2.31
N VAL A 656 -12.41 -8.88 3.08
CA VAL A 656 -11.56 -8.99 4.28
C VAL A 656 -12.36 -9.64 5.40
N VAL A 657 -11.90 -10.80 5.87
CA VAL A 657 -12.50 -11.57 6.96
C VAL A 657 -11.91 -11.13 8.30
N ASP A 658 -10.59 -10.95 8.34
CA ASP A 658 -9.85 -10.45 9.51
C ASP A 658 -9.25 -9.06 9.23
N PRO A 659 -9.92 -7.96 9.61
CA PRO A 659 -9.44 -6.60 9.39
C PRO A 659 -8.33 -6.17 10.38
N ILE A 660 -8.02 -7.00 11.38
CA ILE A 660 -6.86 -6.78 12.25
C ILE A 660 -5.60 -7.18 11.50
N ARG A 661 -5.60 -8.38 10.91
CA ARG A 661 -4.45 -8.97 10.20
C ARG A 661 -4.31 -8.48 8.76
N ALA A 662 -5.40 -8.31 8.03
CA ALA A 662 -5.37 -7.85 6.65
C ALA A 662 -5.49 -6.33 6.53
N GLN A 663 -4.71 -5.76 5.62
CA GLN A 663 -4.79 -4.36 5.23
C GLN A 663 -5.19 -4.26 3.75
N VAL A 664 -6.24 -3.49 3.49
CA VAL A 664 -6.63 -3.09 2.14
C VAL A 664 -5.70 -1.96 1.68
N LEU A 665 -5.02 -2.15 0.55
CA LEU A 665 -4.11 -1.18 -0.03
C LEU A 665 -4.82 -0.31 -1.08
N ILE A 666 -5.67 -0.93 -1.89
CA ILE A 666 -6.36 -0.28 -3.01
C ILE A 666 -7.85 -0.65 -2.95
N ASP A 667 -8.72 0.32 -3.18
CA ASP A 667 -10.15 0.10 -3.31
C ASP A 667 -10.78 0.88 -4.50
N SER A 668 -12.05 0.59 -4.80
CA SER A 668 -12.81 1.23 -5.88
C SER A 668 -14.26 1.49 -5.45
N PRO A 669 -14.71 2.77 -5.42
CA PRO A 669 -16.11 3.12 -5.22
C PRO A 669 -17.04 2.56 -6.31
N GLU A 670 -16.57 2.53 -7.57
CA GLU A 670 -17.35 2.02 -8.71
C GLU A 670 -17.61 0.52 -8.58
N ALA A 671 -16.59 -0.25 -8.19
CA ALA A 671 -16.74 -1.68 -7.94
C ALA A 671 -17.71 -1.93 -6.78
N ALA A 672 -17.59 -1.15 -5.70
CA ALA A 672 -18.46 -1.30 -4.54
C ALA A 672 -19.93 -0.98 -4.84
N GLU A 673 -20.22 -0.01 -5.71
CA GLU A 673 -21.59 0.29 -6.13
C GLU A 673 -22.17 -0.82 -7.00
N ARG A 674 -21.41 -1.26 -8.02
CA ARG A 674 -21.93 -2.17 -9.06
C ARG A 674 -21.91 -3.63 -8.63
N HIS A 675 -20.97 -4.03 -7.77
CA HIS A 675 -20.75 -5.42 -7.36
C HIS A 675 -20.87 -5.65 -5.85
N GLY A 676 -21.14 -4.60 -5.06
CA GLY A 676 -21.29 -4.65 -3.60
C GLY A 676 -19.98 -4.65 -2.81
N HIS A 677 -18.85 -4.92 -3.47
CA HIS A 677 -17.51 -5.02 -2.87
C HIS A 677 -16.50 -4.20 -3.66
N GLY A 678 -15.58 -3.53 -2.95
CA GLY A 678 -14.66 -2.58 -3.56
C GLY A 678 -13.21 -2.72 -3.12
N GLU A 679 -12.86 -3.74 -2.33
CA GLU A 679 -11.48 -4.07 -2.00
C GLU A 679 -10.76 -4.65 -3.23
N MET A 680 -9.82 -3.90 -3.80
CA MET A 680 -9.14 -4.26 -5.06
C MET A 680 -7.77 -4.89 -4.84
N ALA A 681 -7.08 -4.55 -3.74
CA ALA A 681 -5.87 -5.24 -3.33
C ALA A 681 -5.73 -5.25 -1.81
N ALA A 682 -5.39 -6.40 -1.24
CA ALA A 682 -5.22 -6.58 0.20
C ALA A 682 -4.07 -7.53 0.50
N TRP A 683 -3.38 -7.28 1.61
CA TRP A 683 -2.26 -8.11 2.05
C TRP A 683 -2.33 -8.41 3.55
N PHE A 684 -1.62 -9.45 3.97
CA PHE A 684 -1.41 -9.77 5.38
C PHE A 684 -0.11 -10.54 5.64
N PRO A 685 0.48 -10.40 6.84
CA PRO A 685 1.55 -11.27 7.30
C PRO A 685 1.01 -12.61 7.83
N MET A 686 1.80 -13.67 7.67
CA MET A 686 1.52 -14.99 8.22
C MET A 686 2.83 -15.70 8.56
N GLY A 687 3.09 -15.93 9.84
CA GLY A 687 4.42 -16.32 10.33
C GLY A 687 5.49 -15.35 9.83
N HIS A 688 6.60 -15.88 9.31
CA HIS A 688 7.70 -15.06 8.77
C HIS A 688 7.44 -14.51 7.35
N GLY A 689 6.34 -14.90 6.70
CA GLY A 689 6.05 -14.57 5.31
C GLY A 689 4.89 -13.63 5.08
N THR A 690 4.54 -13.45 3.81
CA THR A 690 3.51 -12.50 3.37
C THR A 690 2.58 -13.11 2.33
N VAL A 691 1.32 -12.68 2.35
CA VAL A 691 0.32 -12.98 1.32
C VAL A 691 -0.24 -11.65 0.81
N LEU A 692 -0.27 -11.49 -0.51
CA LEU A 692 -0.91 -10.36 -1.18
C LEU A 692 -1.84 -10.91 -2.26
N ASP A 693 -3.07 -10.38 -2.29
CA ASP A 693 -4.03 -10.60 -3.35
C ASP A 693 -4.38 -9.28 -4.07
N SER A 694 -4.55 -9.35 -5.38
CA SER A 694 -5.04 -8.25 -6.23
C SER A 694 -6.14 -8.76 -7.17
N VAL A 695 -7.27 -8.07 -7.25
CA VAL A 695 -8.38 -8.49 -8.13
C VAL A 695 -8.05 -8.33 -9.62
N ASN A 696 -7.08 -7.48 -9.95
CA ASN A 696 -6.70 -7.16 -11.31
C ASN A 696 -5.92 -8.31 -11.98
N HIS A 697 -6.04 -8.40 -13.30
CA HIS A 697 -5.13 -9.16 -14.13
C HIS A 697 -3.76 -8.48 -14.22
N PHE A 698 -2.70 -9.26 -14.36
CA PHE A 698 -1.34 -8.79 -14.52
C PHE A 698 -1.01 -8.41 -15.97
N GLU A 699 -1.48 -9.18 -16.96
CA GLU A 699 -1.22 -8.90 -18.38
C GLU A 699 -2.45 -8.28 -19.08
N LEU A 700 -3.65 -8.82 -18.87
CA LEU A 700 -4.85 -8.40 -19.59
C LEU A 700 -5.43 -7.09 -19.02
N GLN A 701 -4.73 -5.98 -19.21
CA GLN A 701 -5.06 -4.64 -18.71
C GLN A 701 -4.44 -3.52 -19.57
N GLY A 702 -4.53 -2.27 -19.12
CA GLY A 702 -3.91 -1.12 -19.76
C GLY A 702 -4.45 -0.83 -21.16
N LEU A 703 -3.55 -0.50 -22.11
CA LEU A 703 -3.91 -0.16 -23.50
C LEU A 703 -4.59 -1.31 -24.25
N THR A 704 -4.41 -2.56 -23.82
CA THR A 704 -5.05 -3.73 -24.45
C THR A 704 -6.57 -3.65 -24.35
N LEU A 705 -7.08 -3.22 -23.18
CA LEU A 705 -8.51 -3.12 -22.89
C LEU A 705 -9.04 -1.69 -22.91
N ALA A 706 -8.17 -0.71 -23.19
CA ALA A 706 -8.60 0.67 -23.34
C ALA A 706 -9.55 0.85 -24.54
N THR A 707 -10.70 1.44 -24.29
CA THR A 707 -11.71 1.81 -25.27
C THR A 707 -11.55 3.29 -25.67
N ASP A 708 -12.04 3.64 -26.85
CA ASP A 708 -12.22 5.02 -27.31
C ASP A 708 -10.95 5.89 -27.48
N LEU A 709 -9.75 5.30 -27.38
CA LEU A 709 -8.49 5.97 -27.69
C LEU A 709 -8.17 5.88 -29.19
N LYS A 710 -8.26 7.01 -29.92
CA LYS A 710 -8.08 7.08 -31.38
C LYS A 710 -6.78 7.75 -31.78
N LYS A 711 -6.29 8.71 -30.99
CA LYS A 711 -5.10 9.50 -31.27
C LYS A 711 -3.89 9.02 -30.47
N LYS A 712 -2.68 9.26 -30.99
CA LYS A 712 -1.44 8.91 -30.30
C LYS A 712 -1.31 9.64 -28.96
N GLU A 713 -1.76 10.90 -28.89
CA GLU A 713 -1.71 11.73 -27.70
C GLU A 713 -2.63 11.17 -26.60
N GLU A 714 -3.80 10.63 -26.98
CA GLU A 714 -4.73 9.99 -26.06
C GLU A 714 -4.14 8.69 -25.49
N LEU A 715 -3.47 7.89 -26.31
CA LEU A 715 -2.74 6.68 -25.86
C LEU A 715 -1.59 7.03 -24.91
N GLN A 716 -0.82 8.08 -25.22
CA GLN A 716 0.28 8.56 -24.40
C GLN A 716 -0.21 9.09 -23.04
N ALA A 717 -1.29 9.89 -23.06
CA ALA A 717 -1.90 10.41 -21.85
C ALA A 717 -2.50 9.30 -20.99
N TYR A 718 -3.16 8.32 -21.61
CA TYR A 718 -3.68 7.14 -20.91
C TYR A 718 -2.57 6.37 -20.19
N ALA A 719 -1.43 6.15 -20.87
CA ALA A 719 -0.30 5.46 -20.27
C ALA A 719 0.27 6.20 -19.04
N VAL A 720 0.31 7.53 -19.05
CA VAL A 720 0.75 8.33 -17.90
C VAL A 720 -0.32 8.36 -16.79
N ASN A 721 -1.57 8.65 -17.15
CA ASN A 721 -2.66 8.83 -16.18
C ASN A 721 -3.09 7.53 -15.51
N HIS A 722 -2.97 6.37 -16.17
CA HIS A 722 -3.57 5.13 -15.68
C HIS A 722 -2.61 3.95 -15.56
N MET A 723 -1.51 3.92 -16.31
CA MET A 723 -0.60 2.75 -16.36
C MET A 723 0.72 2.96 -15.58
N GLY A 724 0.90 4.13 -14.97
CA GLY A 724 2.10 4.49 -14.22
C GLY A 724 3.33 4.78 -15.10
N LEU A 725 3.15 5.08 -16.39
CA LEU A 725 4.25 5.49 -17.26
C LEU A 725 4.81 6.85 -16.80
N THR A 726 6.08 6.88 -16.38
CA THR A 726 6.70 8.12 -15.90
C THR A 726 6.96 9.08 -17.07
N MET A 727 7.00 10.39 -16.78
CA MET A 727 7.36 11.40 -17.78
C MET A 727 8.72 11.15 -18.43
N GLN A 728 9.70 10.69 -17.63
CA GLN A 728 11.02 10.33 -18.16
C GLN A 728 10.92 9.20 -19.17
N LYS A 729 10.14 8.15 -18.88
CA LYS A 729 9.97 7.03 -19.80
C LYS A 729 9.18 7.45 -21.04
N LEU A 730 8.13 8.25 -20.89
CA LEU A 730 7.38 8.80 -22.00
C LEU A 730 8.31 9.55 -22.96
N ARG A 731 9.16 10.46 -22.48
CA ARG A 731 10.11 11.21 -23.33
C ARG A 731 11.02 10.31 -24.17
N GLN A 732 11.42 9.16 -23.65
CA GLN A 732 12.22 8.18 -24.40
C GLN A 732 11.45 7.56 -25.57
N VAL A 733 10.13 7.37 -25.42
CA VAL A 733 9.30 6.64 -26.39
C VAL A 733 8.29 7.52 -27.13
N ILE A 734 8.18 8.81 -26.83
CA ILE A 734 7.09 9.70 -27.31
C ILE A 734 7.05 9.83 -28.84
N LYS A 735 8.20 9.66 -29.51
CA LYS A 735 8.34 9.76 -30.98
C LYS A 735 8.15 8.42 -31.69
N GLU A 736 7.95 7.34 -30.95
CA GLU A 736 7.86 6.00 -31.53
C GLU A 736 6.63 5.84 -32.42
N LYS A 737 6.82 5.16 -33.56
CA LYS A 737 5.76 5.01 -34.57
C LYS A 737 4.64 4.08 -34.11
N TRP A 738 4.91 3.20 -33.15
CA TRP A 738 3.93 2.25 -32.65
C TRP A 738 2.79 2.92 -31.87
N TRP A 739 2.96 4.14 -31.37
CA TRP A 739 1.86 4.93 -30.77
C TRP A 739 0.70 5.22 -31.74
N LYS A 740 0.89 5.02 -33.04
CA LYS A 740 -0.19 5.17 -34.04
C LYS A 740 -1.20 4.01 -34.02
N SER A 741 -0.96 2.97 -33.25
CA SER A 741 -1.83 1.79 -33.14
C SER A 741 -1.89 1.35 -31.69
N ARG A 742 -3.10 1.29 -31.13
CA ARG A 742 -3.32 0.81 -29.76
C ARG A 742 -2.67 -0.55 -29.52
N ASP A 743 -2.92 -1.51 -30.42
CA ASP A 743 -2.39 -2.88 -30.27
C ASP A 743 -0.86 -2.93 -30.35
N LYS A 744 -0.22 -2.05 -31.13
CA LYS A 744 1.24 -1.94 -31.14
C LYS A 744 1.76 -1.24 -29.89
N ALA A 745 1.07 -0.22 -29.41
CA ALA A 745 1.43 0.48 -28.17
C ALA A 745 1.33 -0.43 -26.94
N ALA A 746 0.25 -1.22 -26.84
CA ALA A 746 0.06 -2.21 -25.77
C ALA A 746 1.20 -3.25 -25.70
N LYS A 747 1.83 -3.58 -26.84
CA LYS A 747 3.00 -4.48 -26.87
C LYS A 747 4.31 -3.85 -26.41
N ASN A 748 4.37 -2.53 -26.32
CA ASN A 748 5.60 -1.78 -26.00
C ASN A 748 5.50 -0.98 -24.69
N VAL A 749 4.29 -0.87 -24.13
CA VAL A 749 4.02 -0.13 -22.89
C VAL A 749 3.13 -1.01 -22.01
N ASP A 750 3.74 -1.54 -20.96
CA ASP A 750 3.06 -2.35 -19.96
C ASP A 750 2.36 -1.48 -18.92
N ASP A 751 1.22 -1.97 -18.42
CA ASP A 751 0.62 -1.43 -17.21
C ASP A 751 1.37 -1.99 -15.99
N MET A 752 2.10 -1.11 -15.32
CA MET A 752 2.95 -1.50 -14.21
C MET A 752 2.27 -1.34 -12.85
N SER A 753 1.02 -0.87 -12.80
CA SER A 753 0.33 -0.57 -11.54
C SER A 753 0.25 -1.80 -10.62
N ALA A 754 -0.28 -2.92 -11.13
CA ALA A 754 -0.38 -4.17 -10.38
C ALA A 754 1.00 -4.82 -10.13
N PHE A 755 1.92 -4.78 -11.11
CA PHE A 755 3.24 -5.39 -10.95
C PHE A 755 4.15 -4.63 -9.97
N ARG A 756 4.02 -3.31 -9.89
CA ARG A 756 4.74 -2.48 -8.89
C ARG A 756 4.33 -2.85 -7.48
N LEU A 757 3.05 -3.17 -7.25
CA LEU A 757 2.58 -3.67 -5.97
C LEU A 757 3.36 -4.92 -5.56
N LEU A 758 3.40 -5.94 -6.41
CA LEU A 758 4.16 -7.18 -6.19
C LEU A 758 5.64 -6.89 -5.94
N THR A 759 6.23 -6.04 -6.78
CA THR A 759 7.66 -5.68 -6.70
C THR A 759 8.01 -4.96 -5.40
N ASN A 760 7.13 -4.12 -4.86
CA ASN A 760 7.35 -3.46 -3.58
C ASN A 760 7.40 -4.48 -2.42
N PHE A 761 6.62 -5.56 -2.45
CA PHE A 761 6.75 -6.63 -1.45
C PHE A 761 8.06 -7.40 -1.56
N VAL A 762 8.50 -7.72 -2.79
CA VAL A 762 9.79 -8.39 -3.00
C VAL A 762 10.95 -7.48 -2.57
N ARG A 763 10.82 -6.17 -2.82
CA ARG A 763 11.78 -5.13 -2.38
C ARG A 763 11.88 -5.07 -0.86
N GLU A 764 10.75 -5.02 -0.15
CA GLU A 764 10.72 -5.04 1.31
C GLU A 764 11.33 -6.33 1.88
N LYS A 765 11.07 -7.50 1.25
CA LYS A 765 11.72 -8.77 1.65
C LYS A 765 13.25 -8.70 1.52
N ARG A 766 13.77 -8.11 0.44
CA ARG A 766 15.23 -7.89 0.25
C ARG A 766 15.80 -6.93 1.29
N LEU A 767 15.08 -5.85 1.59
CA LEU A 767 15.50 -4.85 2.59
C LEU A 767 15.57 -5.43 4.00
N ARG A 768 14.70 -6.40 4.34
CA ARG A 768 14.76 -7.16 5.60
C ARG A 768 15.88 -8.20 5.63
N GLY A 769 16.53 -8.43 4.49
CA GLY A 769 17.58 -9.44 4.35
C GLY A 769 17.06 -10.86 4.56
N ASP A 770 15.79 -11.13 4.22
CA ASP A 770 15.15 -12.45 4.32
C ASP A 770 15.30 -13.29 3.05
#